data_AF-A0A926XU88-F1
#
_entry.id   AF-A0A926XU88-F1
#
_cell.length_a   1.000
_cell.length_b   1.000
_cell.length_c   1.000
_cell.angle_alpha   90.00
_cell.angle_beta   90.00
_cell.angle_gamma   90.00
#
_symmetry.space_group_name_H-M   'P 1'
#
loop_
_entity.id
_entity.type
_entity.pdbx_description
1 polymer ?
#
loop_
_entity_poly.entity_id
_entity_poly.type
_entity_poly.pdbx_seq_one_letter_code
_entity_poly.pdbx_strand_id
1 'polypeptide(L)'
;MKAHLLFLLLLTSSSLLAQTNYVVRGPNSTTPGMNNTILGPNAGNLTLTGLNNTFMGYIAGQNNTSGSSNVFVGSSAGLANTVGTDNTFLGTSTGRTNSAGTVNTFIGSIAGSNNTTGNGNTFVGAYAGVASTTAANNTFIGAFAGQKNTSGASNVFMGANAGVNNTTGFQNTFIGTSAGLNSTSAVNNTFIGSLAGHNNTVGSTNVFIGTLAGFSSTTANNNIFVGAFVGQNNTSGTSNVLMGTLAGSSNTTGTDNAFFGTSSGKANTTGNVNTFIGSIAGTNNTTGSANTFIGSYAGAANTTALNNTFIGSFAGQNNTVGSQNTLIGTNAGLSSTSAIGSTFIGSFAGQNNTTGGENTLIGNSAGFKNTTGFFNEFIGSSSGLNNTTGFSNIFIGAQAGYNNSNGGGNIFMGFHSGLNSVSGYSNIFLGEGAGETNTTGSGNLMLGASSKPASGTLQNAVAIGTNSKVALSNAIVLGDPTNTSIAVGIGTDSPQFPLDVRGIINLRNNGTLKFSHLINPLLRNGYTDQFLTVNENGETVLAKHRLHINDVNQWSDKVFSSTYQLKPLAQVEQHIQQHGHLPNVPSAEQVAKEGIDLVKLNATLLEKIEELTLYSIQLAKDNQKLQEKDQQRQQEFNELKQLVKQLLDKK
;
A
#
# COMPACT_ATOMS: atom_id res chain seq x y z
N MET A 1 -117.51 63.45 -1.09
CA MET A 1 -117.46 64.35 0.09
C MET A 1 -115.98 64.64 0.36
N LYS A 2 -115.57 65.92 0.33
CA LYS A 2 -114.27 66.43 0.84
C LYS A 2 -114.16 66.07 2.35
N ALA A 3 -113.04 66.03 3.08
CA ALA A 3 -111.81 66.84 3.11
C ALA A 3 -110.77 66.09 4.02
N HIS A 4 -109.49 65.99 3.67
CA HIS A 4 -108.34 66.82 4.10
C HIS A 4 -107.58 66.44 5.39
N LEU A 5 -106.25 66.63 5.28
CA LEU A 5 -105.17 66.76 6.28
C LEU A 5 -104.61 65.45 6.87
N LEU A 6 -103.46 64.92 6.43
CA LEU A 6 -102.07 65.44 6.34
C LEU A 6 -101.41 65.64 7.72
N PHE A 7 -100.20 65.06 7.84
CA PHE A 7 -99.15 65.17 8.89
C PHE A 7 -99.12 64.15 10.06
N LEU A 8 -98.32 63.07 9.91
CA LEU A 8 -97.06 62.92 10.66
C LEU A 8 -96.12 61.83 10.06
N LEU A 9 -94.97 62.30 9.56
CA LEU A 9 -93.62 61.70 9.55
C LEU A 9 -93.38 60.17 9.53
N LEU A 10 -92.63 59.76 8.50
CA LEU A 10 -91.47 58.85 8.47
C LEU A 10 -90.97 58.21 9.78
N LEU A 11 -90.47 56.97 9.60
CA LEU A 11 -89.78 56.03 10.52
C LEU A 11 -90.77 55.04 11.15
N THR A 12 -91.08 53.91 10.52
CA THR A 12 -90.15 52.77 10.45
C THR A 12 -90.71 51.74 9.46
N SER A 13 -90.18 51.71 8.24
CA SER A 13 -90.18 50.46 7.47
C SER A 13 -89.11 49.59 8.10
N SER A 14 -89.41 48.99 9.24
CA SER A 14 -88.70 47.80 9.69
C SER A 14 -89.03 46.73 8.65
N SER A 15 -88.19 46.64 7.62
CA SER A 15 -88.04 45.43 6.82
C SER A 15 -87.86 44.29 7.81
N LEU A 16 -88.93 43.52 8.02
CA LEU A 16 -88.88 42.29 8.78
C LEU A 16 -87.84 41.41 8.08
N LEU A 17 -86.65 41.28 8.67
CA LEU A 17 -85.66 40.32 8.24
C LEU A 17 -86.24 38.93 8.58
N ALA A 18 -87.01 38.37 7.65
CA ALA A 18 -87.50 37.00 7.75
C ALA A 18 -86.28 36.08 7.87
N GLN A 19 -86.21 35.31 8.95
CA GLN A 19 -85.25 34.21 9.06
C GLN A 19 -85.54 33.22 7.94
N THR A 20 -84.59 33.03 7.02
CA THR A 20 -84.69 32.14 5.84
C THR A 20 -84.43 30.66 6.18
N ASN A 21 -84.57 30.27 7.45
CA ASN A 21 -84.29 28.92 7.93
C ASN A 21 -85.43 27.97 7.51
N TYR A 22 -85.24 27.23 6.42
CA TYR A 22 -86.19 26.21 5.93
C TYR A 22 -85.82 24.82 6.44
N VAL A 23 -86.72 24.19 7.21
CA VAL A 23 -86.69 22.75 7.51
C VAL A 23 -87.71 22.09 6.59
N VAL A 24 -87.29 21.17 5.72
CA VAL A 24 -88.21 20.42 4.85
C VAL A 24 -89.22 19.66 5.72
N ARG A 25 -90.52 19.94 5.56
CA ARG A 25 -91.63 19.21 6.23
C ARG A 25 -92.51 18.42 5.25
N GLY A 26 -92.10 18.27 3.98
CA GLY A 26 -92.83 17.54 2.93
C GLY A 26 -91.92 17.12 1.76
N PRO A 27 -92.37 16.22 0.88
CA PRO A 27 -91.55 15.68 -0.22
C PRO A 27 -91.10 16.79 -1.17
N ASN A 28 -89.81 16.80 -1.52
CA ASN A 28 -89.19 17.77 -2.42
C ASN A 28 -89.25 17.36 -3.91
N SER A 29 -89.80 16.19 -4.23
CA SER A 29 -89.94 15.63 -5.59
C SER A 29 -91.26 14.85 -5.71
N THR A 30 -91.75 14.66 -6.93
CA THR A 30 -92.92 13.82 -7.23
C THR A 30 -92.61 12.31 -7.13
N THR A 31 -91.33 11.92 -7.21
CA THR A 31 -90.80 10.58 -6.92
C THR A 31 -89.56 10.71 -6.03
N PRO A 32 -89.72 11.10 -4.76
CA PRO A 32 -88.59 11.42 -3.90
C PRO A 32 -87.81 10.16 -3.51
N GLY A 33 -86.48 10.23 -3.56
CA GLY A 33 -85.63 9.19 -2.98
C GLY A 33 -85.84 9.07 -1.45
N MET A 34 -85.61 7.87 -0.91
CA MET A 34 -85.84 7.56 0.50
C MET A 34 -84.68 7.97 1.41
N ASN A 35 -84.99 8.23 2.69
CA ASN A 35 -84.04 8.48 3.79
C ASN A 35 -83.10 9.68 3.60
N ASN A 36 -83.56 10.73 2.92
CA ASN A 36 -82.80 11.97 2.75
C ASN A 36 -83.09 12.97 3.90
N THR A 37 -82.05 13.61 4.43
CA THR A 37 -82.13 14.74 5.38
C THR A 37 -81.78 16.03 4.65
N ILE A 38 -82.73 16.97 4.51
CA ILE A 38 -82.52 18.22 3.76
C ILE A 38 -82.90 19.42 4.63
N LEU A 39 -81.92 20.30 4.90
CA LEU A 39 -82.05 21.45 5.80
C LEU A 39 -81.39 22.70 5.21
N GLY A 40 -82.12 23.80 5.13
CA GLY A 40 -81.63 25.10 4.66
C GLY A 40 -82.23 25.53 3.31
N PRO A 41 -82.11 26.83 2.96
CA PRO A 41 -82.70 27.35 1.75
C PRO A 41 -82.09 26.75 0.48
N ASN A 42 -82.95 26.26 -0.42
CA ASN A 42 -82.57 25.64 -1.70
C ASN A 42 -81.63 24.42 -1.59
N ALA A 43 -81.56 23.78 -0.42
CA ALA A 43 -80.82 22.53 -0.26
C ALA A 43 -81.56 21.38 -0.97
N GLY A 44 -80.82 20.50 -1.65
CA GLY A 44 -81.35 19.39 -2.44
C GLY A 44 -82.07 19.80 -3.73
N ASN A 45 -82.12 18.88 -4.70
CA ASN A 45 -82.83 19.10 -5.97
C ASN A 45 -84.33 18.80 -5.85
N LEU A 46 -85.15 19.49 -6.65
CA LEU A 46 -86.60 19.25 -6.73
C LEU A 46 -86.99 17.93 -7.46
N THR A 47 -86.02 17.25 -8.05
CA THR A 47 -86.18 15.97 -8.78
C THR A 47 -85.30 14.86 -8.19
N LEU A 48 -84.86 15.00 -6.94
CA LEU A 48 -83.96 14.05 -6.27
C LEU A 48 -84.60 12.65 -6.16
N THR A 49 -84.00 11.68 -6.85
CA THR A 49 -84.30 10.23 -6.80
C THR A 49 -83.30 9.43 -5.97
N GLY A 50 -82.13 10.02 -5.68
CA GLY A 50 -81.07 9.39 -4.89
C GLY A 50 -81.44 9.16 -3.42
N LEU A 51 -80.81 8.16 -2.79
CA LEU A 51 -81.15 7.67 -1.46
C LEU A 51 -80.11 8.06 -0.40
N ASN A 52 -80.51 8.09 0.87
CA ASN A 52 -79.63 8.20 2.04
C ASN A 52 -78.69 9.44 2.05
N ASN A 53 -79.11 10.58 1.51
CA ASN A 53 -78.30 11.79 1.50
C ASN A 53 -78.59 12.70 2.71
N THR A 54 -77.60 13.47 3.15
CA THR A 54 -77.75 14.54 4.15
C THR A 54 -77.27 15.86 3.56
N PHE A 55 -78.16 16.81 3.28
CA PHE A 55 -77.85 18.15 2.78
C PHE A 55 -78.23 19.21 3.80
N MET A 56 -77.26 20.01 4.24
CA MET A 56 -77.45 21.05 5.25
C MET A 56 -76.73 22.35 4.88
N GLY A 57 -77.47 23.44 4.65
CA GLY A 57 -76.94 24.76 4.31
C GLY A 57 -77.54 25.34 3.02
N TYR A 58 -77.25 26.61 2.76
CA TYR A 58 -77.72 27.29 1.55
C TYR A 58 -77.21 26.57 0.29
N ILE A 59 -78.11 26.18 -0.61
CA ILE A 59 -77.85 25.49 -1.89
C ILE A 59 -76.95 24.23 -1.80
N ALA A 60 -76.90 23.57 -0.64
CA ALA A 60 -76.17 22.32 -0.49
C ALA A 60 -76.82 21.21 -1.33
N GLY A 61 -76.04 20.54 -2.20
CA GLY A 61 -76.53 19.45 -3.07
C GLY A 61 -77.64 19.83 -4.05
N GLN A 62 -77.80 21.11 -4.41
CA GLN A 62 -78.94 21.61 -5.21
C GLN A 62 -79.13 20.88 -6.55
N ASN A 63 -78.06 20.44 -7.20
CA ASN A 63 -78.15 19.76 -8.51
C ASN A 63 -78.21 18.23 -8.41
N ASN A 64 -78.29 17.65 -7.21
CA ASN A 64 -78.22 16.20 -7.05
C ASN A 64 -79.51 15.52 -7.54
N THR A 65 -79.41 14.82 -8.67
CA THR A 65 -80.55 14.16 -9.33
C THR A 65 -80.71 12.72 -8.87
N SER A 66 -79.67 11.89 -8.95
CA SER A 66 -79.72 10.46 -8.60
C SER A 66 -78.56 9.99 -7.70
N GLY A 67 -77.66 10.90 -7.31
CA GLY A 67 -76.55 10.59 -6.41
C GLY A 67 -77.05 10.19 -5.02
N SER A 68 -76.45 9.14 -4.46
CA SER A 68 -76.87 8.51 -3.21
C SER A 68 -75.75 8.49 -2.18
N SER A 69 -76.11 8.37 -0.90
CA SER A 69 -75.18 8.23 0.24
C SER A 69 -74.21 9.40 0.41
N ASN A 70 -74.62 10.63 0.06
CA ASN A 70 -73.78 11.81 0.19
C ASN A 70 -74.11 12.63 1.46
N VAL A 71 -73.09 13.20 2.11
CA VAL A 71 -73.23 14.12 3.25
C VAL A 71 -72.66 15.48 2.85
N PHE A 72 -73.50 16.48 2.57
CA PHE A 72 -73.10 17.84 2.22
C PHE A 72 -73.56 18.84 3.28
N VAL A 73 -72.62 19.45 3.99
CA VAL A 73 -72.89 20.36 5.11
C VAL A 73 -72.08 21.64 4.92
N GLY A 74 -72.75 22.77 4.71
CA GLY A 74 -72.15 24.07 4.43
C GLY A 74 -72.79 24.75 3.22
N SER A 75 -72.65 26.08 3.13
CA SER A 75 -73.15 26.83 1.98
C SER A 75 -72.46 26.37 0.70
N SER A 76 -73.24 26.01 -0.33
CA SER A 76 -72.74 25.50 -1.64
C SER A 76 -71.92 24.20 -1.58
N ALA A 77 -72.01 23.44 -0.50
CA ALA A 77 -71.36 22.12 -0.42
C ALA A 77 -72.00 21.17 -1.45
N GLY A 78 -71.17 20.56 -2.32
CA GLY A 78 -71.63 19.62 -3.34
C GLY A 78 -72.63 20.19 -4.36
N LEU A 79 -72.65 21.50 -4.58
CA LEU A 79 -73.64 22.22 -5.37
C LEU A 79 -73.93 21.57 -6.74
N ALA A 80 -72.89 21.22 -7.48
CA ALA A 80 -72.99 20.70 -8.85
C ALA A 80 -73.14 19.16 -8.93
N ASN A 81 -73.21 18.44 -7.80
CA ASN A 81 -73.30 16.98 -7.83
C ASN A 81 -74.59 16.57 -8.51
N THR A 82 -74.53 15.75 -9.55
CA THR A 82 -75.71 15.27 -10.29
C THR A 82 -75.96 13.79 -10.02
N VAL A 83 -74.89 12.98 -10.09
CA VAL A 83 -74.95 11.51 -9.99
C VAL A 83 -73.91 10.92 -9.03
N GLY A 84 -72.97 11.71 -8.51
CA GLY A 84 -71.90 11.22 -7.62
C GLY A 84 -72.43 10.66 -6.32
N THR A 85 -71.76 9.63 -5.79
CA THR A 85 -72.18 8.86 -4.62
C THR A 85 -71.09 8.79 -3.56
N ASP A 86 -71.50 8.51 -2.32
CA ASP A 86 -70.60 8.20 -1.20
C ASP A 86 -69.59 9.33 -0.89
N ASN A 87 -70.00 10.58 -1.10
CA ASN A 87 -69.16 11.74 -0.82
C ASN A 87 -69.52 12.41 0.52
N THR A 88 -68.52 12.84 1.28
CA THR A 88 -68.69 13.64 2.51
C THR A 88 -68.05 15.00 2.33
N PHE A 89 -68.85 16.06 2.18
CA PHE A 89 -68.41 17.46 2.03
C PHE A 89 -68.86 18.31 3.22
N LEU A 90 -67.91 18.86 3.99
CA LEU A 90 -68.16 19.67 5.19
C LEU A 90 -67.40 20.99 5.14
N GLY A 91 -68.13 22.10 4.96
CA GLY A 91 -67.59 23.46 4.90
C GLY A 91 -68.13 24.24 3.71
N THR A 92 -67.95 25.56 3.72
CA THR A 92 -68.40 26.44 2.63
C THR A 92 -67.71 26.08 1.30
N SER A 93 -68.51 25.90 0.24
CA SER A 93 -68.07 25.61 -1.12
C SER A 93 -67.18 24.35 -1.26
N THR A 94 -67.31 23.40 -0.34
CA THR A 94 -66.62 22.10 -0.42
C THR A 94 -67.17 21.26 -1.56
N GLY A 95 -66.30 20.69 -2.40
CA GLY A 95 -66.71 19.87 -3.55
C GLY A 95 -67.69 20.55 -4.52
N ARG A 96 -67.69 21.90 -4.58
CA ARG A 96 -68.73 22.72 -5.23
C ARG A 96 -69.04 22.28 -6.66
N THR A 97 -68.01 21.98 -7.47
CA THR A 97 -68.20 21.58 -8.88
C THR A 97 -68.22 20.07 -9.10
N ASN A 98 -68.21 19.26 -8.03
CA ASN A 98 -68.18 17.81 -8.19
C ASN A 98 -69.49 17.36 -8.82
N SER A 99 -69.44 16.85 -10.05
CA SER A 99 -70.61 16.52 -10.86
C SER A 99 -70.96 15.03 -10.82
N ALA A 100 -69.94 14.17 -10.81
CA ALA A 100 -70.08 12.71 -10.88
C ALA A 100 -69.00 11.95 -10.07
N GLY A 101 -68.10 12.66 -9.38
CA GLY A 101 -67.07 12.04 -8.56
C GLY A 101 -67.65 11.28 -7.36
N THR A 102 -66.97 10.22 -6.95
CA THR A 102 -67.44 9.26 -5.94
C THR A 102 -66.40 9.04 -4.84
N VAL A 103 -66.86 8.63 -3.66
CA VAL A 103 -66.00 8.22 -2.54
C VAL A 103 -65.00 9.32 -2.12
N ASN A 104 -65.42 10.58 -2.15
CA ASN A 104 -64.58 11.71 -1.75
C ASN A 104 -64.94 12.23 -0.35
N THR A 105 -63.94 12.52 0.48
CA THR A 105 -64.10 13.18 1.78
C THR A 105 -63.45 14.56 1.76
N PHE A 106 -64.23 15.64 1.67
CA PHE A 106 -63.74 17.02 1.66
C PHE A 106 -64.21 17.78 2.92
N ILE A 107 -63.28 18.30 3.70
CA ILE A 107 -63.57 19.01 4.95
C ILE A 107 -62.75 20.30 5.01
N GLY A 108 -63.39 21.44 5.24
CA GLY A 108 -62.76 22.76 5.31
C GLY A 108 -63.13 23.67 4.14
N SER A 109 -63.09 24.98 4.34
CA SER A 109 -63.55 25.95 3.33
C SER A 109 -62.87 25.74 1.97
N ILE A 110 -63.68 25.59 0.91
CA ILE A 110 -63.26 25.48 -0.50
C ILE A 110 -62.45 24.19 -0.81
N ALA A 111 -62.35 23.23 0.13
CA ALA A 111 -61.68 21.96 -0.11
C ALA A 111 -62.30 21.20 -1.30
N GLY A 112 -61.46 20.78 -2.25
CA GLY A 112 -61.87 20.07 -3.46
C GLY A 112 -62.86 20.82 -4.37
N SER A 113 -62.95 22.15 -4.26
CA SER A 113 -64.04 22.92 -4.90
C SER A 113 -64.12 22.82 -6.42
N ASN A 114 -63.01 22.56 -7.12
CA ASN A 114 -62.99 22.35 -8.57
C ASN A 114 -62.98 20.87 -9.00
N ASN A 115 -63.13 19.91 -8.07
CA ASN A 115 -63.25 18.50 -8.41
C ASN A 115 -64.48 18.34 -9.30
N THR A 116 -64.36 17.74 -10.49
CA THR A 116 -65.49 17.54 -11.40
C THR A 116 -65.88 16.08 -11.45
N THR A 117 -64.91 15.17 -11.62
CA THR A 117 -65.11 13.72 -11.75
C THR A 117 -64.07 12.88 -10.98
N GLY A 118 -63.16 13.50 -10.22
CA GLY A 118 -62.16 12.77 -9.43
C GLY A 118 -62.79 11.93 -8.33
N ASN A 119 -62.21 10.74 -8.09
CA ASN A 119 -62.73 9.73 -7.17
C ASN A 119 -61.73 9.40 -6.06
N GLY A 120 -62.24 8.96 -4.91
CA GLY A 120 -61.40 8.39 -3.84
C GLY A 120 -60.45 9.39 -3.18
N ASN A 121 -60.78 10.68 -3.19
CA ASN A 121 -59.92 11.71 -2.61
C ASN A 121 -60.32 12.08 -1.18
N THR A 122 -59.35 12.27 -0.28
CA THR A 122 -59.55 12.77 1.08
C THR A 122 -58.86 14.12 1.23
N PHE A 123 -59.61 15.22 1.22
CA PHE A 123 -59.10 16.59 1.39
C PHE A 123 -59.60 17.19 2.70
N VAL A 124 -58.70 17.45 3.66
CA VAL A 124 -59.04 17.98 4.98
C VAL A 124 -58.18 19.21 5.27
N GLY A 125 -58.78 20.39 5.23
CA GLY A 125 -58.11 21.68 5.44
C GLY A 125 -58.66 22.75 4.50
N ALA A 126 -58.57 24.02 4.91
CA ALA A 126 -58.95 25.13 4.04
C ALA A 126 -58.07 25.11 2.78
N TYR A 127 -58.71 25.21 1.62
CA TYR A 127 -58.05 25.19 0.30
C TYR A 127 -57.24 23.90 -0.03
N ALA A 128 -57.51 22.77 0.63
CA ALA A 128 -56.92 21.49 0.25
C ALA A 128 -57.47 21.02 -1.11
N GLY A 129 -56.59 20.67 -2.06
CA GLY A 129 -56.97 20.11 -3.37
C GLY A 129 -57.87 20.99 -4.25
N VAL A 130 -57.81 22.32 -4.10
CA VAL A 130 -58.76 23.25 -4.77
C VAL A 130 -58.79 23.08 -6.28
N ALA A 131 -57.62 22.97 -6.91
CA ALA A 131 -57.51 22.89 -8.37
C ALA A 131 -57.73 21.48 -8.94
N SER A 132 -57.96 20.47 -8.10
CA SER A 132 -58.10 19.08 -8.55
C SER A 132 -59.37 18.96 -9.36
N THR A 133 -59.28 18.57 -10.63
CA THR A 133 -60.43 18.43 -11.53
C THR A 133 -60.81 16.96 -11.68
N THR A 134 -59.84 16.15 -12.13
CA THR A 134 -60.02 14.72 -12.46
C THR A 134 -59.07 13.81 -11.67
N ALA A 135 -58.23 14.39 -10.80
CA ALA A 135 -57.28 13.65 -9.98
C ALA A 135 -57.99 12.65 -9.04
N ALA A 136 -57.40 11.47 -8.85
CA ALA A 136 -57.99 10.40 -8.05
C ALA A 136 -57.01 9.85 -7.01
N ASN A 137 -57.57 9.25 -5.96
CA ASN A 137 -56.85 8.53 -4.90
C ASN A 137 -55.81 9.40 -4.16
N ASN A 138 -56.11 10.69 -3.96
CA ASN A 138 -55.23 11.60 -3.24
C ASN A 138 -55.69 11.82 -1.79
N THR A 139 -54.74 11.90 -0.86
CA THR A 139 -54.98 12.26 0.54
C THR A 139 -54.26 13.58 0.85
N PHE A 140 -54.99 14.69 0.92
CA PHE A 140 -54.47 16.02 1.26
C PHE A 140 -55.00 16.48 2.62
N ILE A 141 -54.13 16.63 3.61
CA ILE A 141 -54.49 17.01 4.98
C ILE A 141 -53.64 18.19 5.42
N GLY A 142 -54.25 19.36 5.63
CA GLY A 142 -53.59 20.61 5.98
C GLY A 142 -54.09 21.77 5.12
N ALA A 143 -53.91 23.00 5.61
CA ALA A 143 -54.23 24.19 4.84
C ALA A 143 -53.37 24.25 3.57
N PHE A 144 -54.00 24.47 2.42
CA PHE A 144 -53.37 24.53 1.10
C PHE A 144 -52.66 23.25 0.63
N ALA A 145 -52.83 22.11 1.32
CA ALA A 145 -52.23 20.85 0.88
C ALA A 145 -52.72 20.48 -0.52
N GLY A 146 -51.78 20.28 -1.46
CA GLY A 146 -52.08 19.96 -2.86
C GLY A 146 -52.91 21.01 -3.62
N GLN A 147 -52.89 22.28 -3.20
CA GLN A 147 -53.78 23.32 -3.72
C GLN A 147 -53.85 23.39 -5.25
N LYS A 148 -52.70 23.31 -5.95
CA LYS A 148 -52.62 23.40 -7.41
C LYS A 148 -52.66 22.05 -8.14
N ASN A 149 -52.91 20.93 -7.45
CA ASN A 149 -52.97 19.62 -8.09
C ASN A 149 -54.17 19.58 -9.02
N THR A 150 -53.95 19.45 -10.33
CA THR A 150 -55.01 19.41 -11.34
C THR A 150 -55.40 17.98 -11.69
N SER A 151 -54.41 17.13 -11.99
CA SER A 151 -54.58 15.76 -12.49
C SER A 151 -53.64 14.73 -11.83
N GLY A 152 -52.76 15.16 -10.92
CA GLY A 152 -51.81 14.27 -10.25
C GLY A 152 -52.50 13.30 -9.31
N ALA A 153 -52.39 11.99 -9.57
CA ALA A 153 -53.07 10.94 -8.82
C ALA A 153 -52.18 10.27 -7.76
N SER A 154 -52.82 9.57 -6.82
CA SER A 154 -52.14 8.71 -5.83
C SER A 154 -51.09 9.43 -4.97
N ASN A 155 -51.35 10.69 -4.60
CA ASN A 155 -50.46 11.47 -3.74
C ASN A 155 -50.97 11.52 -2.30
N VAL A 156 -50.06 11.53 -1.33
CA VAL A 156 -50.33 11.75 0.10
C VAL A 156 -49.63 13.02 0.54
N PHE A 157 -50.36 14.12 0.71
CA PHE A 157 -49.82 15.39 1.21
C PHE A 157 -50.41 15.72 2.58
N MET A 158 -49.56 15.75 3.62
CA MET A 158 -49.98 15.99 5.00
C MET A 158 -49.13 17.08 5.64
N GLY A 159 -49.72 18.22 5.95
CA GLY A 159 -49.04 19.40 6.50
C GLY A 159 -49.52 20.67 5.81
N ALA A 160 -49.39 21.81 6.50
CA ALA A 160 -49.67 23.10 5.88
C ALA A 160 -48.71 23.31 4.70
N ASN A 161 -49.26 23.68 3.55
CA ASN A 161 -48.51 23.90 2.30
C ASN A 161 -47.77 22.68 1.73
N ALA A 162 -48.08 21.45 2.15
CA ALA A 162 -47.47 20.25 1.56
C ALA A 162 -47.90 20.11 0.08
N GLY A 163 -46.94 20.00 -0.84
CA GLY A 163 -47.20 19.80 -2.28
C GLY A 163 -48.02 20.90 -2.98
N VAL A 164 -48.01 22.14 -2.48
CA VAL A 164 -48.87 23.24 -2.98
C VAL A 164 -48.79 23.40 -4.50
N ASN A 165 -47.58 23.40 -5.07
CA ASN A 165 -47.38 23.65 -6.49
C ASN A 165 -47.46 22.38 -7.37
N ASN A 166 -47.80 21.22 -6.81
CA ASN A 166 -47.92 19.99 -7.60
C ASN A 166 -49.08 20.17 -8.56
N THR A 167 -48.86 20.08 -9.87
CA THR A 167 -49.91 20.20 -10.89
C THR A 167 -50.28 18.82 -11.43
N THR A 168 -49.28 18.05 -11.86
CA THR A 168 -49.45 16.76 -12.57
C THR A 168 -48.69 15.60 -11.93
N GLY A 169 -47.81 15.88 -10.95
CA GLY A 169 -47.02 14.85 -10.28
C GLY A 169 -47.89 13.81 -9.57
N PHE A 170 -47.46 12.55 -9.61
CA PHE A 170 -48.20 11.40 -9.08
C PHE A 170 -47.32 10.49 -8.23
N GLN A 171 -47.95 9.67 -7.38
CA GLN A 171 -47.26 8.71 -6.49
C GLN A 171 -46.26 9.37 -5.54
N ASN A 172 -46.55 10.59 -5.07
CA ASN A 172 -45.71 11.29 -4.10
C ASN A 172 -46.30 11.23 -2.68
N THR A 173 -45.44 11.05 -1.68
CA THR A 173 -45.78 11.15 -0.25
C THR A 173 -45.04 12.33 0.36
N PHE A 174 -45.73 13.45 0.63
CA PHE A 174 -45.18 14.64 1.28
C PHE A 174 -45.81 14.85 2.65
N ILE A 175 -45.06 14.68 3.72
CA ILE A 175 -45.53 14.79 5.11
C ILE A 175 -44.66 15.79 5.86
N GLY A 176 -45.24 16.92 6.29
CA GLY A 176 -44.55 18.01 6.97
C GLY A 176 -44.93 19.37 6.40
N THR A 177 -44.75 20.42 7.18
CA THR A 177 -45.00 21.80 6.73
C THR A 177 -44.12 22.11 5.52
N SER A 178 -44.74 22.52 4.42
CA SER A 178 -44.10 22.87 3.16
C SER A 178 -43.19 21.76 2.58
N ALA A 179 -43.44 20.49 2.90
CA ALA A 179 -42.77 19.36 2.25
C ALA A 179 -43.15 19.34 0.76
N GLY A 180 -42.16 19.26 -0.12
CA GLY A 180 -42.36 19.26 -1.58
C GLY A 180 -43.09 20.49 -2.13
N LEU A 181 -43.01 21.66 -1.47
CA LEU A 181 -43.81 22.84 -1.80
C LEU A 181 -43.73 23.25 -3.28
N ASN A 182 -42.53 23.22 -3.87
CA ASN A 182 -42.30 23.58 -5.28
C ASN A 182 -42.35 22.41 -6.27
N SER A 183 -42.73 21.21 -5.83
CA SER A 183 -42.89 20.05 -6.71
C SER A 183 -43.98 20.32 -7.71
N THR A 184 -43.71 20.28 -9.02
CA THR A 184 -44.69 20.58 -10.08
C THR A 184 -45.20 19.32 -10.76
N SER A 185 -44.29 18.53 -11.31
CA SER A 185 -44.57 17.32 -12.10
C SER A 185 -43.74 16.11 -11.66
N ALA A 186 -43.07 16.22 -10.50
CA ALA A 186 -42.23 15.18 -9.97
C ALA A 186 -43.03 13.90 -9.62
N VAL A 187 -42.39 12.73 -9.70
CA VAL A 187 -43.04 11.44 -9.47
C VAL A 187 -42.27 10.57 -8.49
N ASN A 188 -42.97 9.67 -7.80
CA ASN A 188 -42.38 8.65 -6.93
C ASN A 188 -41.46 9.19 -5.82
N ASN A 189 -41.77 10.37 -5.26
CA ASN A 189 -40.98 10.93 -4.18
C ASN A 189 -41.61 10.68 -2.80
N THR A 190 -40.78 10.43 -1.79
CA THR A 190 -41.18 10.38 -0.38
C THR A 190 -40.45 11.47 0.40
N PHE A 191 -41.13 12.56 0.73
CA PHE A 191 -40.61 13.66 1.54
C PHE A 191 -41.29 13.70 2.90
N ILE A 192 -40.56 13.46 3.98
CA ILE A 192 -41.10 13.41 5.33
C ILE A 192 -40.26 14.32 6.24
N GLY A 193 -40.80 15.44 6.66
CA GLY A 193 -40.12 16.44 7.49
C GLY A 193 -40.50 17.86 7.07
N SER A 194 -40.32 18.81 7.99
CA SER A 194 -40.51 20.23 7.66
C SER A 194 -39.52 20.66 6.58
N LEU A 195 -40.03 21.26 5.49
CA LEU A 195 -39.23 21.71 4.34
C LEU A 195 -38.43 20.62 3.61
N ALA A 196 -38.76 19.33 3.80
CA ALA A 196 -38.13 18.24 3.05
C ALA A 196 -38.46 18.37 1.55
N GLY A 197 -37.44 18.34 0.69
CA GLY A 197 -37.58 18.50 -0.75
C GLY A 197 -38.25 19.81 -1.20
N HIS A 198 -38.17 20.88 -0.40
CA HIS A 198 -38.93 22.12 -0.60
C HIS A 198 -38.80 22.71 -2.02
N ASN A 199 -37.59 22.75 -2.59
CA ASN A 199 -37.34 23.32 -3.91
C ASN A 199 -37.39 22.29 -5.05
N ASN A 200 -37.76 21.04 -4.79
CA ASN A 200 -37.80 20.01 -5.83
C ASN A 200 -38.86 20.39 -6.84
N THR A 201 -38.51 20.62 -8.10
CA THR A 201 -39.47 21.04 -9.13
C THR A 201 -39.93 19.86 -9.98
N VAL A 202 -38.98 19.03 -10.44
CA VAL A 202 -39.24 17.88 -11.33
C VAL A 202 -38.48 16.60 -10.94
N GLY A 203 -37.56 16.68 -9.97
CA GLY A 203 -36.75 15.55 -9.53
C GLY A 203 -37.59 14.40 -8.99
N SER A 204 -37.30 13.18 -9.40
CA SER A 204 -38.15 12.00 -9.21
C SER A 204 -37.40 10.84 -8.53
N THR A 205 -38.16 9.93 -7.92
CA THR A 205 -37.62 8.74 -7.23
C THR A 205 -36.69 9.09 -6.07
N ASN A 206 -36.98 10.17 -5.34
CA ASN A 206 -36.20 10.59 -4.17
C ASN A 206 -36.89 10.22 -2.84
N VAL A 207 -36.10 9.87 -1.83
CA VAL A 207 -36.56 9.63 -0.45
C VAL A 207 -35.86 10.63 0.46
N PHE A 208 -36.54 11.69 0.90
CA PHE A 208 -36.01 12.70 1.82
C PHE A 208 -36.74 12.65 3.15
N ILE A 209 -36.06 12.22 4.21
CA ILE A 209 -36.64 12.05 5.54
C ILE A 209 -35.83 12.85 6.56
N GLY A 210 -36.46 13.88 7.12
CA GLY A 210 -35.91 14.78 8.13
C GLY A 210 -36.11 16.25 7.76
N THR A 211 -35.95 17.13 8.75
CA THR A 211 -36.06 18.58 8.53
C THR A 211 -34.99 19.05 7.55
N LEU A 212 -35.41 19.80 6.52
CA LEU A 212 -34.54 20.34 5.46
C LEU A 212 -33.76 19.30 4.64
N ALA A 213 -34.15 18.01 4.71
CA ALA A 213 -33.57 16.97 3.87
C ALA A 213 -33.81 17.30 2.38
N GLY A 214 -32.74 17.41 1.59
CA GLY A 214 -32.82 17.75 0.16
C GLY A 214 -33.45 19.10 -0.16
N PHE A 215 -33.39 20.08 0.76
CA PHE A 215 -34.09 21.37 0.64
C PHE A 215 -33.91 22.06 -0.72
N SER A 216 -32.67 22.12 -1.23
CA SER A 216 -32.32 22.82 -2.48
C SER A 216 -32.40 21.95 -3.73
N SER A 217 -32.84 20.69 -3.60
CA SER A 217 -32.92 19.77 -4.74
C SER A 217 -33.92 20.33 -5.73
N THR A 218 -33.57 20.46 -7.00
CA THR A 218 -34.45 21.02 -8.04
C THR A 218 -34.85 19.96 -9.06
N THR A 219 -33.84 19.29 -9.64
CA THR A 219 -33.97 18.34 -10.75
C THR A 219 -33.34 16.98 -10.44
N ALA A 220 -32.84 16.79 -9.21
CA ALA A 220 -32.09 15.60 -8.85
C ALA A 220 -33.00 14.37 -8.74
N ASN A 221 -32.47 13.21 -9.13
CA ASN A 221 -33.20 11.94 -9.16
C ASN A 221 -32.46 10.87 -8.35
N ASN A 222 -33.22 9.85 -7.91
CA ASN A 222 -32.69 8.63 -7.30
C ASN A 222 -31.86 8.85 -6.03
N ASN A 223 -32.18 9.87 -5.23
CA ASN A 223 -31.45 10.14 -3.99
C ASN A 223 -32.20 9.61 -2.76
N ILE A 224 -31.46 9.08 -1.78
CA ILE A 224 -31.97 8.68 -0.47
C ILE A 224 -31.28 9.53 0.58
N PHE A 225 -31.97 10.51 1.16
CA PHE A 225 -31.47 11.39 2.21
C PHE A 225 -32.26 11.19 3.51
N VAL A 226 -31.59 10.74 4.57
CA VAL A 226 -32.22 10.44 5.87
C VAL A 226 -31.46 11.10 7.02
N GLY A 227 -32.04 12.11 7.65
CA GLY A 227 -31.44 12.89 8.74
C GLY A 227 -31.85 14.37 8.70
N ALA A 228 -31.44 15.16 9.68
CA ALA A 228 -31.63 16.61 9.63
C ALA A 228 -30.53 17.27 8.77
N PHE A 229 -30.92 18.21 7.89
CA PHE A 229 -30.00 18.98 7.03
C PHE A 229 -29.14 18.13 6.06
N VAL A 230 -29.53 16.89 5.82
CA VAL A 230 -28.85 15.97 4.90
C VAL A 230 -29.06 16.41 3.45
N GLY A 231 -27.99 16.48 2.66
CA GLY A 231 -28.05 16.90 1.26
C GLY A 231 -28.72 18.27 1.02
N GLN A 232 -28.73 19.17 2.01
CA GLN A 232 -29.51 20.41 1.97
C GLN A 232 -29.23 21.27 0.73
N ASN A 233 -27.97 21.33 0.29
CA ASN A 233 -27.55 22.13 -0.86
C ASN A 233 -27.49 21.34 -2.18
N ASN A 234 -27.97 20.09 -2.21
CA ASN A 234 -27.98 19.29 -3.43
C ASN A 234 -28.94 19.93 -4.41
N THR A 235 -28.46 20.38 -5.57
CA THR A 235 -29.28 21.04 -6.58
C THR A 235 -29.68 20.08 -7.69
N SER A 236 -28.71 19.29 -8.20
CA SER A 236 -28.88 18.34 -9.30
C SER A 236 -28.11 17.03 -9.15
N GLY A 237 -27.37 16.81 -8.05
CA GLY A 237 -26.60 15.57 -7.85
C GLY A 237 -27.51 14.34 -7.68
N THR A 238 -27.32 13.31 -8.50
CA THR A 238 -28.15 12.10 -8.59
C THR A 238 -27.52 10.89 -7.89
N SER A 239 -28.35 9.89 -7.59
CA SER A 239 -27.91 8.56 -7.14
C SER A 239 -27.09 8.57 -5.84
N ASN A 240 -27.34 9.55 -4.95
CA ASN A 240 -26.65 9.64 -3.67
C ASN A 240 -27.48 8.98 -2.55
N VAL A 241 -26.81 8.24 -1.67
CA VAL A 241 -27.38 7.68 -0.44
C VAL A 241 -26.69 8.34 0.74
N LEU A 242 -27.39 9.26 1.40
CA LEU A 242 -26.86 10.08 2.50
C LEU A 242 -27.69 9.85 3.76
N MET A 243 -27.05 9.46 4.85
CA MET A 243 -27.71 9.15 6.12
C MET A 243 -26.93 9.71 7.30
N GLY A 244 -27.62 10.45 8.17
CA GLY A 244 -27.06 11.11 9.34
C GLY A 244 -27.17 12.64 9.26
N THR A 245 -27.18 13.28 10.43
CA THR A 245 -27.28 14.75 10.52
C THR A 245 -26.11 15.40 9.79
N LEU A 246 -26.40 16.35 8.90
CA LEU A 246 -25.43 17.08 8.06
C LEU A 246 -24.62 16.21 7.09
N ALA A 247 -24.99 14.94 6.86
CA ALA A 247 -24.32 14.12 5.86
C ALA A 247 -24.47 14.75 4.47
N GLY A 248 -23.35 14.99 3.78
CA GLY A 248 -23.32 15.63 2.46
C GLY A 248 -24.06 16.96 2.35
N SER A 249 -24.17 17.76 3.43
CA SER A 249 -25.01 18.96 3.44
C SER A 249 -24.63 19.99 2.37
N SER A 250 -23.35 20.05 1.99
CA SER A 250 -22.84 20.96 0.95
C SER A 250 -22.81 20.35 -0.45
N ASN A 251 -23.25 19.09 -0.64
CA ASN A 251 -23.24 18.44 -1.96
C ASN A 251 -24.11 19.26 -2.89
N THR A 252 -23.56 19.78 -3.99
CA THR A 252 -24.33 20.55 -4.98
C THR A 252 -24.68 19.67 -6.17
N THR A 253 -23.65 19.13 -6.84
CA THR A 253 -23.81 18.33 -8.07
C THR A 253 -23.11 16.97 -8.03
N GLY A 254 -22.50 16.59 -6.90
CA GLY A 254 -21.86 15.30 -6.73
C GLY A 254 -22.84 14.13 -6.88
N THR A 255 -22.36 13.05 -7.49
CA THR A 255 -23.14 11.87 -7.89
C THR A 255 -22.56 10.59 -7.32
N ASP A 256 -23.41 9.57 -7.17
CA ASP A 256 -23.02 8.22 -6.76
C ASP A 256 -22.24 8.17 -5.43
N ASN A 257 -22.60 9.05 -4.48
CA ASN A 257 -21.98 9.08 -3.16
C ASN A 257 -22.81 8.32 -2.11
N ALA A 258 -22.13 7.56 -1.24
CA ALA A 258 -22.71 6.80 -0.15
C ALA A 258 -22.15 7.30 1.20
N PHE A 259 -22.86 8.20 1.87
CA PHE A 259 -22.44 8.81 3.15
C PHE A 259 -23.30 8.33 4.31
N PHE A 260 -22.69 7.76 5.33
CA PHE A 260 -23.36 7.22 6.52
C PHE A 260 -22.66 7.70 7.79
N GLY A 261 -23.31 8.56 8.56
CA GLY A 261 -22.80 9.09 9.82
C GLY A 261 -22.91 10.61 9.92
N THR A 262 -22.89 11.13 11.15
CA THR A 262 -22.97 12.57 11.40
C THR A 262 -21.82 13.31 10.72
N SER A 263 -22.15 14.31 9.90
CA SER A 263 -21.20 15.11 9.11
C SER A 263 -20.29 14.31 8.18
N SER A 264 -20.67 13.08 7.81
CA SER A 264 -19.94 12.32 6.77
C SER A 264 -20.06 13.05 5.43
N GLY A 265 -18.92 13.29 4.77
CA GLY A 265 -18.85 14.03 3.49
C GLY A 265 -19.45 15.43 3.51
N LYS A 266 -19.57 16.09 4.68
CA LYS A 266 -20.30 17.35 4.87
C LYS A 266 -19.96 18.42 3.83
N ALA A 267 -18.67 18.61 3.54
CA ALA A 267 -18.17 19.64 2.63
C ALA A 267 -18.12 19.23 1.15
N ASN A 268 -18.55 18.00 0.79
CA ASN A 268 -18.52 17.53 -0.59
C ASN A 268 -19.36 18.47 -1.42
N THR A 269 -18.82 19.06 -2.48
CA THR A 269 -19.56 19.94 -3.40
C THR A 269 -19.83 19.20 -4.71
N THR A 270 -18.76 18.73 -5.37
CA THR A 270 -18.83 18.08 -6.70
C THR A 270 -18.16 16.70 -6.76
N GLY A 271 -17.57 16.23 -5.66
CA GLY A 271 -16.95 14.90 -5.60
C GLY A 271 -17.95 13.77 -5.88
N ASN A 272 -17.50 12.76 -6.63
CA ASN A 272 -18.32 11.65 -7.09
C ASN A 272 -17.76 10.30 -6.64
N VAL A 273 -18.61 9.28 -6.59
CA VAL A 273 -18.21 7.88 -6.33
C VAL A 273 -17.47 7.74 -5.00
N ASN A 274 -17.88 8.49 -3.98
CA ASN A 274 -17.28 8.41 -2.66
C ASN A 274 -18.14 7.57 -1.71
N THR A 275 -17.51 6.67 -0.94
CA THR A 275 -18.15 5.91 0.13
C THR A 275 -17.58 6.34 1.47
N PHE A 276 -18.34 7.10 2.27
CA PHE A 276 -17.92 7.59 3.58
C PHE A 276 -18.82 7.04 4.68
N ILE A 277 -18.29 6.16 5.54
CA ILE A 277 -19.04 5.48 6.60
C ILE A 277 -18.35 5.75 7.93
N GLY A 278 -19.00 6.49 8.82
CA GLY A 278 -18.47 6.89 10.12
C GLY A 278 -18.75 8.37 10.42
N SER A 279 -18.73 8.72 11.71
CA SER A 279 -18.80 10.13 12.11
C SER A 279 -17.60 10.89 11.55
N ILE A 280 -17.84 12.02 10.89
CA ILE A 280 -16.78 12.93 10.36
C ILE A 280 -15.92 12.30 9.24
N ALA A 281 -16.25 11.09 8.75
CA ALA A 281 -15.57 10.46 7.62
C ALA A 281 -15.65 11.36 6.37
N GLY A 282 -14.49 11.71 5.80
CA GLY A 282 -14.40 12.59 4.63
C GLY A 282 -15.03 13.98 4.80
N THR A 283 -15.17 14.51 6.02
CA THR A 283 -15.95 15.73 6.27
C THR A 283 -15.52 16.95 5.45
N ASN A 284 -14.23 17.09 5.14
CA ASN A 284 -13.69 18.23 4.39
C ASN A 284 -13.52 17.95 2.89
N ASN A 285 -13.91 16.75 2.41
CA ASN A 285 -13.76 16.41 1.00
C ASN A 285 -14.62 17.37 0.20
N THR A 286 -14.04 18.19 -0.67
CA THR A 286 -14.79 19.16 -1.50
C THR A 286 -15.04 18.59 -2.89
N THR A 287 -13.97 18.17 -3.57
CA THR A 287 -14.02 17.71 -4.97
C THR A 287 -13.37 16.34 -5.17
N GLY A 288 -12.75 15.77 -4.13
CA GLY A 288 -12.17 14.43 -4.17
C GLY A 288 -13.21 13.39 -4.58
N SER A 289 -12.80 12.44 -5.41
CA SER A 289 -13.65 11.42 -6.02
C SER A 289 -13.03 10.03 -5.92
N ALA A 290 -13.87 8.99 -6.02
CA ALA A 290 -13.47 7.59 -5.94
C ALA A 290 -12.73 7.24 -4.63
N ASN A 291 -13.13 7.86 -3.50
CA ASN A 291 -12.58 7.56 -2.19
C ASN A 291 -13.50 6.66 -1.36
N THR A 292 -12.92 5.70 -0.65
CA THR A 292 -13.63 4.84 0.32
C THR A 292 -13.08 5.10 1.71
N PHE A 293 -13.81 5.80 2.57
CA PHE A 293 -13.45 6.08 3.97
C PHE A 293 -14.42 5.40 4.93
N ILE A 294 -13.95 4.43 5.69
CA ILE A 294 -14.76 3.65 6.61
C ILE A 294 -14.13 3.70 8.01
N GLY A 295 -14.75 4.40 8.94
CA GLY A 295 -14.28 4.63 10.31
C GLY A 295 -14.52 6.05 10.76
N SER A 296 -14.60 6.25 12.08
CA SER A 296 -14.68 7.61 12.65
C SER A 296 -13.42 8.41 12.26
N TYR A 297 -13.60 9.63 11.75
CA TYR A 297 -12.52 10.51 11.28
C TYR A 297 -11.65 9.96 10.12
N ALA A 298 -12.03 8.87 9.46
CA ALA A 298 -11.30 8.36 8.30
C ALA A 298 -11.28 9.42 7.18
N GLY A 299 -10.10 9.81 6.71
CA GLY A 299 -9.91 10.81 5.65
C GLY A 299 -10.50 12.20 5.95
N ALA A 300 -10.69 12.57 7.23
CA ALA A 300 -11.43 13.77 7.62
C ALA A 300 -10.91 15.08 7.00
N ALA A 301 -9.59 15.20 6.79
CA ALA A 301 -8.95 16.38 6.21
C ALA A 301 -8.82 16.34 4.68
N ASN A 302 -9.26 15.28 4.00
CA ASN A 302 -9.21 15.20 2.54
C ASN A 302 -9.98 16.36 1.95
N THR A 303 -9.39 17.09 1.00
CA THR A 303 -10.05 18.17 0.26
C THR A 303 -10.29 17.77 -1.19
N THR A 304 -9.22 17.41 -1.92
CA THR A 304 -9.26 17.18 -3.37
C THR A 304 -8.68 15.82 -3.78
N ALA A 305 -8.28 14.98 -2.83
CA ALA A 305 -7.54 13.77 -3.14
C ALA A 305 -8.43 12.66 -3.72
N LEU A 306 -7.84 11.80 -4.55
CA LEU A 306 -8.57 10.82 -5.36
C LEU A 306 -8.11 9.38 -5.07
N ASN A 307 -8.99 8.42 -5.34
CA ASN A 307 -8.66 6.98 -5.37
C ASN A 307 -8.03 6.46 -4.07
N ASN A 308 -8.48 6.94 -2.91
CA ASN A 308 -7.98 6.48 -1.62
C ASN A 308 -8.93 5.47 -0.96
N THR A 309 -8.37 4.45 -0.32
CA THR A 309 -9.12 3.51 0.53
C THR A 309 -8.62 3.61 1.96
N PHE A 310 -9.37 4.28 2.84
CA PHE A 310 -9.05 4.40 4.27
C PHE A 310 -10.06 3.64 5.11
N ILE A 311 -9.63 2.63 5.85
CA ILE A 311 -10.50 1.77 6.66
C ILE A 311 -9.92 1.65 8.07
N GLY A 312 -10.62 2.18 9.07
CA GLY A 312 -10.19 2.23 10.47
C GLY A 312 -10.43 3.60 11.08
N SER A 313 -10.52 3.67 12.42
CA SER A 313 -10.64 4.96 13.10
C SER A 313 -9.38 5.79 12.86
N PHE A 314 -9.57 7.04 12.43
CA PHE A 314 -8.49 7.99 12.10
C PHE A 314 -7.53 7.54 10.98
N ALA A 315 -7.88 6.53 10.17
CA ALA A 315 -7.08 6.14 9.01
C ALA A 315 -6.99 7.32 8.02
N GLY A 316 -5.78 7.74 7.68
CA GLY A 316 -5.52 8.86 6.78
C GLY A 316 -6.14 10.19 7.20
N GLN A 317 -6.39 10.42 8.50
CA GLN A 317 -7.13 11.59 8.99
C GLN A 317 -6.61 12.91 8.41
N ASN A 318 -5.30 13.12 8.38
CA ASN A 318 -4.68 14.37 7.94
C ASN A 318 -4.38 14.44 6.44
N ASN A 319 -4.82 13.46 5.65
CA ASN A 319 -4.54 13.41 4.22
C ASN A 319 -5.35 14.45 3.49
N THR A 320 -4.71 15.52 3.01
CA THR A 320 -5.37 16.64 2.34
C THR A 320 -5.45 16.42 0.83
N VAL A 321 -4.33 16.04 0.20
CA VAL A 321 -4.20 15.92 -1.27
C VAL A 321 -3.60 14.60 -1.76
N GLY A 322 -3.09 13.76 -0.85
CA GLY A 322 -2.46 12.48 -1.19
C GLY A 322 -3.43 11.49 -1.82
N SER A 323 -3.09 10.94 -2.98
CA SER A 323 -3.99 10.12 -3.81
C SER A 323 -3.45 8.70 -4.01
N GLN A 324 -4.32 7.76 -4.39
CA GLN A 324 -3.94 6.36 -4.66
C GLN A 324 -3.35 5.62 -3.43
N ASN A 325 -3.80 5.96 -2.22
CA ASN A 325 -3.32 5.31 -0.99
C ASN A 325 -4.33 4.29 -0.47
N THR A 326 -3.82 3.18 0.07
CA THR A 326 -4.61 2.16 0.80
C THR A 326 -4.16 2.14 2.26
N LEU A 327 -4.97 2.69 3.18
CA LEU A 327 -4.65 2.80 4.60
C LEU A 327 -5.69 2.02 5.43
N ILE A 328 -5.31 0.86 5.94
CA ILE A 328 -6.22 -0.06 6.64
C ILE A 328 -5.70 -0.33 8.05
N GLY A 329 -6.43 0.13 9.07
CA GLY A 329 -6.09 -0.02 10.49
C GLY A 329 -6.33 1.29 11.26
N THR A 330 -6.49 1.18 12.58
CA THR A 330 -6.59 2.36 13.45
C THR A 330 -5.29 3.17 13.35
N ASN A 331 -5.42 4.48 13.11
CA ASN A 331 -4.31 5.43 12.92
C ASN A 331 -3.33 5.06 11.77
N ALA A 332 -3.71 4.19 10.83
CA ALA A 332 -2.88 3.91 9.66
C ALA A 332 -2.72 5.19 8.82
N GLY A 333 -1.47 5.62 8.60
CA GLY A 333 -1.16 6.86 7.88
C GLY A 333 -1.79 8.13 8.45
N LEU A 334 -2.04 8.17 9.78
CA LEU A 334 -2.71 9.29 10.47
C LEU A 334 -2.22 10.67 10.02
N SER A 335 -0.89 10.84 9.95
CA SER A 335 -0.22 12.10 9.66
C SER A 335 0.05 12.33 8.17
N SER A 336 -0.36 11.41 7.29
CA SER A 336 -0.09 11.52 5.85
C SER A 336 -0.82 12.74 5.34
N THR A 337 -0.12 13.70 4.77
CA THR A 337 -0.72 14.92 4.21
C THR A 337 -0.83 14.84 2.69
N SER A 338 0.24 14.38 2.03
CA SER A 338 0.37 14.38 0.57
C SER A 338 1.04 13.13 -0.02
N ALA A 339 1.19 12.05 0.75
CA ALA A 339 1.79 10.81 0.22
C ALA A 339 0.93 10.25 -0.93
N ILE A 340 1.56 9.62 -1.92
CA ILE A 340 0.92 9.04 -3.10
C ILE A 340 1.33 7.59 -3.23
N GLY A 341 0.40 6.71 -3.61
CA GLY A 341 0.72 5.33 -3.98
C GLY A 341 1.18 4.44 -2.82
N SER A 342 0.84 4.78 -1.58
CA SER A 342 1.27 4.03 -0.40
C SER A 342 0.21 3.03 0.08
N THR A 343 0.65 1.86 0.55
CA THR A 343 -0.19 0.81 1.16
C THR A 343 0.22 0.59 2.60
N PHE A 344 -0.57 1.07 3.56
CA PHE A 344 -0.36 0.87 5.00
C PHE A 344 -1.46 -0.03 5.58
N ILE A 345 -1.10 -1.22 6.06
CA ILE A 345 -2.06 -2.20 6.59
C ILE A 345 -1.60 -2.64 7.98
N GLY A 346 -2.37 -2.28 9.01
CA GLY A 346 -2.08 -2.57 10.41
C GLY A 346 -2.34 -1.36 11.31
N SER A 347 -2.57 -1.61 12.60
CA SER A 347 -2.69 -0.51 13.56
C SER A 347 -1.38 0.27 13.64
N PHE A 348 -1.46 1.60 13.54
CA PHE A 348 -0.31 2.52 13.55
C PHE A 348 0.72 2.32 12.42
N ALA A 349 0.38 1.57 11.36
CA ALA A 349 1.24 1.45 10.18
C ALA A 349 1.43 2.83 9.52
N GLY A 350 2.68 3.27 9.37
CA GLY A 350 3.03 4.57 8.81
C GLY A 350 2.41 5.78 9.52
N GLN A 351 2.10 5.70 10.82
CA GLN A 351 1.35 6.74 11.54
C GLN A 351 1.93 8.16 11.36
N ASN A 352 3.26 8.31 11.39
CA ASN A 352 3.93 9.59 11.26
C ASN A 352 4.35 9.94 9.83
N ASN A 353 3.95 9.14 8.83
CA ASN A 353 4.28 9.45 7.43
C ASN A 353 3.60 10.74 7.06
N THR A 354 4.34 11.74 6.60
CA THR A 354 3.80 13.04 6.19
C THR A 354 3.73 13.11 4.67
N THR A 355 4.88 12.95 3.99
CA THR A 355 4.98 13.09 2.52
C THR A 355 5.65 11.90 1.84
N GLY A 356 6.06 10.86 2.58
CA GLY A 356 6.75 9.69 2.04
C GLY A 356 5.82 8.81 1.19
N GLY A 357 5.91 8.93 -0.13
CA GLY A 357 5.12 8.15 -1.09
C GLY A 357 5.68 6.75 -1.39
N GLU A 358 4.87 5.95 -2.08
CA GLU A 358 5.23 4.65 -2.67
C GLU A 358 5.81 3.67 -1.64
N ASN A 359 5.26 3.67 -0.43
CA ASN A 359 5.66 2.76 0.65
C ASN A 359 4.62 1.63 0.83
N THR A 360 5.08 0.41 1.05
CA THR A 360 4.26 -0.74 1.47
C THR A 360 4.58 -1.08 2.92
N LEU A 361 3.72 -0.73 3.87
CA LEU A 361 3.91 -0.92 5.31
C LEU A 361 2.82 -1.84 5.86
N ILE A 362 3.13 -3.12 6.08
CA ILE A 362 2.16 -4.15 6.49
C ILE A 362 2.58 -4.73 7.84
N GLY A 363 1.79 -4.48 8.88
CA GLY A 363 2.03 -4.95 10.25
C GLY A 363 1.70 -3.89 11.29
N ASN A 364 1.53 -4.31 12.55
CA ASN A 364 1.37 -3.36 13.65
C ASN A 364 2.63 -2.48 13.75
N SER A 365 2.46 -1.15 13.75
CA SER A 365 3.54 -0.17 13.86
C SER A 365 4.66 -0.30 12.81
N ALA A 366 4.39 -0.96 11.66
CA ALA A 366 5.33 -1.01 10.55
C ALA A 366 5.60 0.42 10.03
N GLY A 367 6.88 0.82 9.98
CA GLY A 367 7.27 2.17 9.57
C GLY A 367 6.67 3.31 10.41
N PHE A 368 6.37 3.07 11.70
CA PHE A 368 5.67 4.00 12.58
C PHE A 368 6.21 5.45 12.52
N LYS A 369 7.54 5.61 12.57
CA LYS A 369 8.21 6.92 12.55
C LYS A 369 8.55 7.45 11.16
N ASN A 370 8.20 6.73 10.07
CA ASN A 370 8.53 7.17 8.72
C ASN A 370 7.90 8.54 8.52
N THR A 371 8.66 9.57 8.19
CA THR A 371 8.14 10.91 7.91
C THR A 371 8.14 11.18 6.42
N THR A 372 9.31 11.11 5.78
CA THR A 372 9.50 11.44 4.36
C THR A 372 10.15 10.32 3.54
N GLY A 373 10.49 9.20 4.16
CA GLY A 373 11.07 8.04 3.48
C GLY A 373 10.11 7.47 2.43
N PHE A 374 10.65 7.05 1.29
CA PHE A 374 9.88 6.62 0.11
C PHE A 374 10.42 5.31 -0.47
N PHE A 375 9.63 4.59 -1.26
CA PHE A 375 9.97 3.27 -1.82
C PHE A 375 10.38 2.21 -0.78
N ASN A 376 9.81 2.24 0.43
CA ASN A 376 10.10 1.22 1.44
C ASN A 376 9.02 0.14 1.45
N GLU A 377 9.45 -1.12 1.58
CA GLU A 377 8.60 -2.29 1.77
C GLU A 377 8.88 -2.89 3.15
N PHE A 378 8.03 -2.58 4.15
CA PHE A 378 8.15 -3.06 5.52
C PHE A 378 6.98 -4.01 5.83
N ILE A 379 7.27 -5.30 5.97
CA ILE A 379 6.29 -6.35 6.22
C ILE A 379 6.64 -7.08 7.52
N GLY A 380 5.88 -6.84 8.58
CA GLY A 380 6.10 -7.42 9.91
C GLY A 380 5.71 -6.46 11.03
N SER A 381 5.51 -6.99 12.24
CA SER A 381 5.30 -6.12 13.40
C SER A 381 6.56 -5.31 13.68
N SER A 382 6.41 -3.99 13.76
CA SER A 382 7.51 -3.05 14.04
C SER A 382 8.68 -3.13 13.05
N SER A 383 8.49 -3.66 11.83
CA SER A 383 9.50 -3.60 10.78
C SER A 383 9.75 -2.15 10.38
N GLY A 384 11.01 -1.72 10.35
CA GLY A 384 11.39 -0.34 10.07
C GLY A 384 10.79 0.71 11.02
N LEU A 385 10.47 0.33 12.27
CA LEU A 385 9.73 1.19 13.21
C LEU A 385 10.32 2.60 13.36
N ASN A 386 11.65 2.71 13.46
CA ASN A 386 12.34 3.98 13.62
C ASN A 386 12.77 4.65 12.30
N ASN A 387 12.36 4.12 11.14
CA ASN A 387 12.69 4.76 9.85
C ASN A 387 12.11 6.16 9.85
N THR A 388 12.89 7.18 9.55
CA THR A 388 12.40 8.57 9.43
C THR A 388 12.48 9.01 7.98
N THR A 389 13.65 8.92 7.36
CA THR A 389 13.92 9.37 5.99
C THR A 389 14.54 8.29 5.10
N GLY A 390 14.74 7.08 5.60
CA GLY A 390 15.32 5.98 4.81
C GLY A 390 14.43 5.63 3.62
N PHE A 391 15.07 5.19 2.53
CA PHE A 391 14.43 4.99 1.22
C PHE A 391 14.87 3.67 0.57
N SER A 392 14.03 3.11 -0.29
CA SER A 392 14.35 1.91 -1.08
C SER A 392 14.79 0.72 -0.22
N ASN A 393 14.20 0.55 0.97
CA ASN A 393 14.50 -0.57 1.87
C ASN A 393 13.42 -1.65 1.79
N ILE A 394 13.81 -2.92 1.86
CA ILE A 394 12.91 -4.09 1.95
C ILE A 394 13.15 -4.77 3.29
N PHE A 395 12.25 -4.59 4.25
CA PHE A 395 12.31 -5.19 5.59
C PHE A 395 11.16 -6.16 5.80
N ILE A 396 11.44 -7.45 5.80
CA ILE A 396 10.44 -8.52 5.90
C ILE A 396 10.74 -9.37 7.14
N GLY A 397 9.86 -9.34 8.13
CA GLY A 397 10.01 -10.00 9.43
C GLY A 397 9.72 -9.06 10.59
N ALA A 398 9.28 -9.60 11.72
CA ALA A 398 9.08 -8.79 12.91
C ALA A 398 10.40 -8.16 13.35
N GLN A 399 10.37 -6.84 13.60
CA GLN A 399 11.53 -6.02 13.98
C GLN A 399 12.70 -6.05 12.98
N ALA A 400 12.48 -6.46 11.73
CA ALA A 400 13.47 -6.29 10.66
C ALA A 400 13.75 -4.79 10.45
N GLY A 401 15.02 -4.39 10.47
CA GLY A 401 15.44 -2.98 10.34
C GLY A 401 14.87 -2.04 11.39
N TYR A 402 14.52 -2.53 12.58
CA TYR A 402 13.82 -1.77 13.63
C TYR A 402 14.43 -0.40 13.94
N ASN A 403 15.76 -0.31 14.05
CA ASN A 403 16.48 0.94 14.33
C ASN A 403 16.95 1.71 13.09
N ASN A 404 16.60 1.27 11.88
CA ASN A 404 16.98 2.03 10.68
C ASN A 404 16.31 3.38 10.74
N SER A 405 17.08 4.47 10.67
CA SER A 405 16.58 5.83 10.74
C SER A 405 16.63 6.50 9.37
N ASN A 406 17.75 6.38 8.66
CA ASN A 406 18.00 7.06 7.38
C ASN A 406 18.79 6.21 6.37
N GLY A 407 19.10 4.96 6.68
CA GLY A 407 19.75 4.04 5.75
C GLY A 407 18.84 3.71 4.56
N GLY A 408 19.45 3.49 3.39
CA GLY A 408 18.72 3.23 2.15
C GLY A 408 19.27 2.07 1.32
N GLY A 409 18.43 1.47 0.50
CA GLY A 409 18.82 0.37 -0.39
C GLY A 409 19.09 -0.96 0.35
N ASN A 410 18.59 -1.14 1.57
CA ASN A 410 18.85 -2.35 2.35
C ASN A 410 17.78 -3.43 2.16
N ILE A 411 18.17 -4.70 2.15
CA ILE A 411 17.26 -5.85 2.13
C ILE A 411 17.47 -6.65 3.42
N PHE A 412 16.54 -6.56 4.37
CA PHE A 412 16.57 -7.31 5.63
C PHE A 412 15.40 -8.28 5.69
N MET A 413 15.67 -9.58 5.74
CA MET A 413 14.64 -10.62 5.76
C MET A 413 14.89 -11.60 6.91
N GLY A 414 13.95 -11.67 7.84
CA GLY A 414 14.01 -12.51 9.04
C GLY A 414 13.67 -11.74 10.31
N PHE A 415 13.29 -12.47 11.36
CA PHE A 415 13.11 -11.88 12.69
C PHE A 415 14.42 -11.23 13.15
N HIS A 416 14.38 -9.95 13.56
CA HIS A 416 15.56 -9.17 13.97
C HIS A 416 16.66 -8.99 12.92
N SER A 417 16.40 -9.27 11.63
CA SER A 417 17.38 -9.00 10.59
C SER A 417 17.69 -7.50 10.54
N GLY A 418 18.97 -7.12 10.67
CA GLY A 418 19.42 -5.74 10.70
C GLY A 418 18.86 -4.89 11.84
N LEU A 419 18.45 -5.49 12.97
CA LEU A 419 17.80 -4.84 14.11
C LEU A 419 18.45 -3.51 14.53
N ASN A 420 19.79 -3.48 14.63
CA ASN A 420 20.55 -2.31 15.11
C ASN A 420 21.10 -1.41 13.99
N SER A 421 20.78 -1.69 12.73
CA SER A 421 21.27 -0.88 11.61
C SER A 421 20.58 0.47 11.61
N VAL A 422 21.34 1.57 11.73
CA VAL A 422 20.83 2.95 11.88
C VAL A 422 20.89 3.74 10.57
N SER A 423 22.03 3.69 9.87
CA SER A 423 22.32 4.55 8.70
C SER A 423 23.13 3.87 7.59
N GLY A 424 23.16 2.53 7.57
CA GLY A 424 23.86 1.76 6.56
C GLY A 424 23.15 1.75 5.20
N TYR A 425 23.91 1.59 4.12
CA TYR A 425 23.39 1.53 2.75
C TYR A 425 23.71 0.19 2.07
N SER A 426 22.82 -0.24 1.18
CA SER A 426 23.07 -1.37 0.26
C SER A 426 23.47 -2.67 0.98
N ASN A 427 22.93 -2.91 2.18
CA ASN A 427 23.18 -4.15 2.92
C ASN A 427 22.13 -5.21 2.59
N ILE A 428 22.53 -6.48 2.53
CA ILE A 428 21.63 -7.62 2.34
C ILE A 428 21.80 -8.56 3.53
N PHE A 429 20.81 -8.59 4.42
CA PHE A 429 20.79 -9.47 5.59
C PHE A 429 19.60 -10.43 5.48
N LEU A 430 19.88 -11.73 5.42
CA LEU A 430 18.88 -12.76 5.16
C LEU A 430 19.05 -13.88 6.21
N GLY A 431 18.11 -13.99 7.14
CA GLY A 431 18.11 -14.93 8.26
C GLY A 431 17.68 -14.28 9.57
N GLU A 432 17.25 -15.10 10.53
CA GLU A 432 16.99 -14.63 11.90
C GLU A 432 18.27 -14.01 12.50
N GLY A 433 18.19 -12.78 12.99
CA GLY A 433 19.35 -12.07 13.56
C GLY A 433 20.49 -11.77 12.59
N ALA A 434 20.28 -11.93 11.27
CA ALA A 434 21.30 -11.62 10.28
C ALA A 434 21.66 -10.13 10.33
N GLY A 435 22.96 -9.80 10.41
CA GLY A 435 23.46 -8.44 10.49
C GLY A 435 23.05 -7.67 11.75
N GLU A 436 22.62 -8.35 12.82
CA GLU A 436 22.12 -7.70 14.04
C GLU A 436 23.11 -6.71 14.67
N THR A 437 24.42 -6.95 14.55
CA THR A 437 25.47 -6.06 15.08
C THR A 437 25.81 -4.89 14.15
N ASN A 438 25.31 -4.87 12.91
CA ASN A 438 25.52 -3.77 11.98
C ASN A 438 24.85 -2.50 12.50
N THR A 439 25.59 -1.39 12.58
CA THR A 439 25.05 -0.08 13.00
C THR A 439 25.11 0.92 11.85
N THR A 440 26.27 1.13 11.24
CA THR A 440 26.47 2.09 10.13
C THR A 440 27.20 1.49 8.92
N GLY A 441 27.56 0.20 9.00
CA GLY A 441 28.19 -0.54 7.91
C GLY A 441 27.33 -0.56 6.65
N SER A 442 27.98 -0.54 5.48
CA SER A 442 27.35 -0.51 4.16
C SER A 442 27.96 -1.54 3.22
N GLY A 443 27.18 -1.97 2.22
CA GLY A 443 27.60 -2.97 1.23
C GLY A 443 27.83 -4.36 1.82
N ASN A 444 27.29 -4.66 3.01
CA ASN A 444 27.51 -5.92 3.68
C ASN A 444 26.49 -6.98 3.25
N LEU A 445 26.92 -8.24 3.11
CA LEU A 445 26.06 -9.40 2.84
C LEU A 445 26.16 -10.38 4.02
N MET A 446 25.06 -10.58 4.74
CA MET A 446 24.95 -11.55 5.83
C MET A 446 23.85 -12.55 5.47
N LEU A 447 24.23 -13.77 5.12
CA LEU A 447 23.29 -14.80 4.66
C LEU A 447 23.36 -16.01 5.61
N GLY A 448 22.32 -16.22 6.41
CA GLY A 448 22.21 -17.29 7.40
C GLY A 448 21.78 -16.76 8.77
N ALA A 449 21.14 -17.61 9.57
CA ALA A 449 20.73 -17.24 10.92
C ALA A 449 21.96 -16.84 11.77
N SER A 450 21.86 -15.71 12.46
CA SER A 450 22.91 -15.13 13.29
C SER A 450 24.23 -14.82 12.56
N SER A 451 24.22 -14.77 11.22
CA SER A 451 25.36 -14.29 10.43
C SER A 451 25.58 -12.80 10.67
N LYS A 452 26.81 -12.35 10.94
CA LYS A 452 27.03 -10.97 11.40
C LYS A 452 28.43 -10.40 11.15
N PRO A 453 28.57 -9.08 11.02
CA PRO A 453 29.87 -8.43 11.10
C PRO A 453 30.37 -8.39 12.55
N ALA A 454 31.68 -8.46 12.76
CA ALA A 454 32.28 -8.37 14.10
C ALA A 454 32.22 -6.95 14.68
N SER A 455 32.14 -5.93 13.83
CA SER A 455 31.97 -4.51 14.17
C SER A 455 30.78 -3.95 13.38
N GLY A 456 30.03 -3.03 13.98
CA GLY A 456 28.87 -2.42 13.33
C GLY A 456 29.19 -1.48 12.17
N THR A 457 30.46 -1.18 11.93
CA THR A 457 30.94 -0.19 10.95
C THR A 457 31.62 -0.80 9.71
N LEU A 458 31.69 -2.14 9.63
CA LEU A 458 32.36 -2.83 8.52
C LEU A 458 31.72 -2.49 7.18
N GLN A 459 32.53 -2.53 6.12
CA GLN A 459 32.14 -2.19 4.76
C GLN A 459 32.47 -3.34 3.81
N ASN A 460 31.59 -3.64 2.86
CA ASN A 460 31.80 -4.71 1.88
C ASN A 460 32.17 -6.06 2.53
N ALA A 461 31.61 -6.33 3.70
CA ALA A 461 31.89 -7.53 4.47
C ALA A 461 30.83 -8.59 4.17
N VAL A 462 31.29 -9.81 3.84
CA VAL A 462 30.42 -10.92 3.46
C VAL A 462 30.56 -12.06 4.45
N ALA A 463 29.45 -12.50 5.04
CA ALA A 463 29.39 -13.71 5.87
C ALA A 463 28.24 -14.60 5.38
N ILE A 464 28.55 -15.83 4.97
CA ILE A 464 27.57 -16.79 4.45
C ILE A 464 27.62 -18.04 5.32
N GLY A 465 26.47 -18.45 5.85
CA GLY A 465 26.30 -19.59 6.75
C GLY A 465 25.75 -19.18 8.12
N THR A 466 25.07 -20.11 8.79
CA THR A 466 24.60 -19.93 10.17
C THR A 466 25.78 -19.61 11.08
N ASN A 467 25.63 -18.61 11.96
CA ASN A 467 26.66 -18.11 12.87
C ASN A 467 27.96 -17.60 12.21
N SER A 468 27.99 -17.44 10.88
CA SER A 468 29.17 -16.90 10.20
C SER A 468 29.50 -15.49 10.69
N LYS A 469 30.79 -15.19 10.87
CA LYS A 469 31.26 -13.91 11.40
C LYS A 469 32.43 -13.37 10.60
N VAL A 470 32.23 -12.21 9.97
CA VAL A 470 33.27 -11.50 9.23
C VAL A 470 33.84 -10.36 10.07
N ALA A 471 35.17 -10.33 10.22
CA ALA A 471 35.84 -9.39 11.13
C ALA A 471 36.49 -8.19 10.43
N LEU A 472 36.53 -8.19 9.10
CA LEU A 472 37.24 -7.20 8.30
C LEU A 472 36.35 -6.69 7.16
N SER A 473 36.57 -5.44 6.77
CA SER A 473 35.99 -4.89 5.55
C SER A 473 36.63 -5.54 4.32
N ASN A 474 35.90 -5.58 3.21
CA ASN A 474 36.35 -6.16 1.94
C ASN A 474 36.79 -7.63 2.07
N ALA A 475 36.13 -8.39 2.95
CA ALA A 475 36.44 -9.78 3.23
C ALA A 475 35.20 -10.66 3.09
N ILE A 476 35.41 -11.92 2.72
CA ILE A 476 34.38 -12.95 2.67
C ILE A 476 34.70 -14.07 3.65
N VAL A 477 33.71 -14.46 4.45
CA VAL A 477 33.73 -15.62 5.34
C VAL A 477 32.62 -16.58 4.91
N LEU A 478 33.01 -17.82 4.61
CA LEU A 478 32.10 -18.90 4.24
C LEU A 478 32.07 -19.91 5.40
N GLY A 479 30.99 -19.91 6.17
CA GLY A 479 30.78 -20.76 7.35
C GLY A 479 31.01 -20.08 8.70
N ASP A 480 30.65 -20.79 9.77
CA ASP A 480 30.93 -20.45 11.16
C ASP A 480 32.43 -20.64 11.48
N PRO A 481 33.19 -19.58 11.80
CA PRO A 481 34.61 -19.69 12.12
C PRO A 481 34.90 -20.46 13.42
N THR A 482 33.89 -20.73 14.24
CA THR A 482 34.01 -21.50 15.48
C THR A 482 33.71 -22.99 15.31
N ASN A 483 33.16 -23.39 14.15
CA ASN A 483 32.84 -24.78 13.86
C ASN A 483 33.96 -25.44 13.03
N THR A 484 34.70 -26.36 13.66
CA THR A 484 35.82 -27.08 13.04
C THR A 484 35.40 -28.13 12.00
N SER A 485 34.11 -28.48 11.95
CA SER A 485 33.56 -29.49 11.02
C SER A 485 32.99 -28.89 9.73
N ILE A 486 33.10 -27.57 9.54
CA ILE A 486 32.60 -26.92 8.33
C ILE A 486 33.48 -27.27 7.13
N ALA A 487 32.81 -27.56 6.02
CA ALA A 487 33.42 -27.81 4.73
C ALA A 487 32.80 -26.91 3.66
N VAL A 488 33.65 -26.24 2.88
CA VAL A 488 33.27 -25.35 1.77
C VAL A 488 33.60 -26.06 0.46
N GLY A 489 32.56 -26.37 -0.32
CA GLY A 489 32.70 -26.95 -1.65
C GLY A 489 32.63 -25.90 -2.77
N ILE A 490 33.61 -25.88 -3.66
CA ILE A 490 33.56 -25.12 -4.93
C ILE A 490 33.56 -26.12 -6.08
N GLY A 491 32.39 -26.27 -6.72
CA GLY A 491 32.19 -27.22 -7.81
C GLY A 491 31.97 -28.67 -7.38
N THR A 492 31.78 -28.93 -6.08
CA THR A 492 31.43 -30.23 -5.48
C THR A 492 30.24 -30.07 -4.51
N ASP A 493 29.34 -31.04 -4.46
CA ASP A 493 28.20 -31.08 -3.53
C ASP A 493 28.52 -31.82 -2.20
N SER A 494 29.64 -32.52 -2.17
CA SER A 494 30.07 -33.40 -1.08
C SER A 494 31.54 -33.15 -0.74
N PRO A 495 31.90 -31.95 -0.24
CA PRO A 495 33.29 -31.61 0.04
C PRO A 495 33.89 -32.58 1.06
N GLN A 496 35.03 -33.19 0.72
CA GLN A 496 35.72 -34.15 1.59
C GLN A 496 36.77 -33.49 2.49
N PHE A 497 37.02 -32.20 2.26
CA PHE A 497 38.01 -31.39 2.98
C PHE A 497 37.38 -30.04 3.40
N PRO A 498 37.96 -29.33 4.39
CA PRO A 498 37.46 -28.03 4.82
C PRO A 498 37.30 -26.99 3.68
N LEU A 499 38.17 -27.05 2.68
CA LEU A 499 37.98 -26.39 1.39
C LEU A 499 38.26 -27.41 0.27
N ASP A 500 37.23 -27.74 -0.50
CA ASP A 500 37.31 -28.71 -1.59
C ASP A 500 36.93 -28.04 -2.92
N VAL A 501 37.89 -27.94 -3.84
CA VAL A 501 37.74 -27.24 -5.12
C VAL A 501 37.89 -28.24 -6.26
N ARG A 502 36.80 -28.51 -6.98
CA ARG A 502 36.82 -29.32 -8.20
C ARG A 502 37.06 -28.41 -9.41
N GLY A 503 38.34 -28.21 -9.79
CA GLY A 503 38.72 -27.39 -10.94
C GLY A 503 40.15 -26.86 -10.88
N ILE A 504 40.45 -25.83 -11.66
CA ILE A 504 41.75 -25.14 -11.69
C ILE A 504 41.62 -23.79 -10.99
N ILE A 505 42.51 -23.50 -10.04
CA ILE A 505 42.68 -22.17 -9.45
C ILE A 505 43.65 -21.37 -10.31
N ASN A 506 43.16 -20.33 -10.99
CA ASN A 506 43.99 -19.44 -11.82
C ASN A 506 44.18 -18.10 -11.11
N LEU A 507 45.44 -17.76 -10.77
CA LEU A 507 45.81 -16.51 -10.12
C LEU A 507 46.38 -15.53 -11.15
N ARG A 508 45.87 -14.31 -11.19
CA ARG A 508 46.26 -13.25 -12.15
C ARG A 508 46.70 -11.99 -11.40
N ASN A 509 47.35 -11.06 -12.09
CA ASN A 509 47.76 -9.74 -11.55
C ASN A 509 48.55 -9.84 -10.22
N ASN A 510 49.58 -10.69 -10.18
CA ASN A 510 50.38 -10.98 -8.98
C ASN A 510 49.58 -11.63 -7.82
N GLY A 511 48.44 -12.27 -8.10
CA GLY A 511 47.75 -13.09 -7.10
C GLY A 511 48.65 -14.24 -6.64
N THR A 512 48.78 -14.42 -5.32
CA THR A 512 49.58 -15.49 -4.71
C THR A 512 48.71 -16.43 -3.88
N LEU A 513 49.15 -17.68 -3.77
CA LEU A 513 48.59 -18.65 -2.83
C LEU A 513 49.62 -18.86 -1.71
N LYS A 514 49.20 -18.60 -0.47
CA LYS A 514 50.02 -18.77 0.73
C LYS A 514 49.53 -19.98 1.51
N PHE A 515 50.44 -20.90 1.79
CA PHE A 515 50.19 -22.06 2.65
C PHE A 515 51.00 -21.89 3.95
N SER A 516 50.33 -21.67 5.08
CA SER A 516 50.99 -21.40 6.36
C SER A 516 51.32 -22.67 7.17
N HIS A 517 50.75 -23.82 6.80
CA HIS A 517 50.93 -25.09 7.52
C HIS A 517 51.21 -26.23 6.52
N LEU A 518 52.38 -26.21 5.90
CA LEU A 518 52.84 -27.29 5.02
C LEU A 518 53.55 -28.37 5.85
N ILE A 519 52.79 -29.30 6.42
CA ILE A 519 53.35 -30.45 7.15
C ILE A 519 53.30 -31.66 6.21
N ASN A 520 54.32 -31.83 5.37
CA ASN A 520 54.51 -33.11 4.69
C ASN A 520 56.01 -33.47 4.59
N PRO A 521 56.52 -34.34 5.49
CA PRO A 521 57.92 -34.76 5.48
C PRO A 521 58.26 -35.78 4.37
N LEU A 522 57.32 -36.12 3.47
CA LEU A 522 57.52 -37.15 2.45
C LEU A 522 57.26 -36.59 1.05
N LEU A 523 58.22 -35.81 0.53
CA LEU A 523 58.33 -35.56 -0.90
C LEU A 523 58.77 -36.85 -1.60
N ARG A 524 57.84 -37.51 -2.32
CA ARG A 524 58.19 -38.59 -3.26
C ARG A 524 58.91 -37.97 -4.46
N ASN A 525 60.12 -38.47 -4.75
CA ASN A 525 60.91 -38.16 -5.94
C ASN A 525 60.15 -38.56 -7.21
N GLY A 526 59.45 -37.61 -7.82
CA GLY A 526 58.98 -37.67 -9.20
C GLY A 526 59.84 -36.76 -10.07
N TYR A 527 60.24 -37.25 -11.25
CA TYR A 527 61.17 -36.62 -12.20
C TYR A 527 60.63 -35.32 -12.83
N THR A 528 60.47 -34.25 -12.05
CA THR A 528 60.17 -32.92 -12.56
C THR A 528 61.21 -31.92 -12.06
N ASP A 529 61.90 -31.22 -12.97
CA ASP A 529 62.93 -30.21 -12.64
C ASP A 529 62.37 -28.94 -11.99
N GLN A 530 61.05 -28.90 -11.77
CA GLN A 530 60.29 -27.81 -11.19
C GLN A 530 59.44 -28.33 -10.04
N PHE A 531 59.60 -27.75 -8.85
CA PHE A 531 58.73 -28.00 -7.71
C PHE A 531 58.16 -26.66 -7.23
N LEU A 532 56.93 -26.69 -6.72
CA LEU A 532 56.35 -25.57 -6.00
C LEU A 532 56.93 -25.60 -4.59
N THR A 533 57.68 -24.56 -4.22
CA THR A 533 58.12 -24.34 -2.84
C THR A 533 57.51 -23.07 -2.32
N VAL A 534 57.58 -22.83 -1.02
CA VAL A 534 57.28 -21.52 -0.45
C VAL A 534 58.57 -20.73 -0.22
N ASN A 535 58.55 -19.42 -0.44
CA ASN A 535 59.63 -18.54 0.01
C ASN A 535 59.55 -18.32 1.54
N GLU A 536 60.48 -17.53 2.10
CA GLU A 536 60.51 -17.14 3.52
C GLU A 536 59.23 -16.47 4.04
N ASN A 537 58.40 -15.94 3.13
CA ASN A 537 57.12 -15.30 3.44
C ASN A 537 55.91 -16.25 3.32
N GLY A 538 56.13 -17.52 2.93
CA GLY A 538 55.08 -18.53 2.73
C GLY A 538 54.40 -18.49 1.36
N GLU A 539 54.90 -17.70 0.41
CA GLU A 539 54.32 -17.55 -0.93
C GLU A 539 54.78 -18.68 -1.84
N THR A 540 53.85 -19.27 -2.60
CA THR A 540 54.19 -20.34 -3.56
C THR A 540 55.05 -19.78 -4.70
N VAL A 541 56.27 -20.30 -4.87
CA VAL A 541 57.22 -19.94 -5.91
C VAL A 541 57.64 -21.17 -6.72
N LEU A 542 57.91 -20.96 -8.00
CA LEU A 542 58.45 -21.98 -8.89
C LEU A 542 59.97 -22.06 -8.70
N ALA A 543 60.45 -23.14 -8.07
CA ALA A 543 61.88 -23.38 -7.95
C ALA A 543 62.43 -24.18 -9.14
N LYS A 544 63.65 -23.84 -9.58
CA LYS A 544 64.46 -24.62 -10.52
C LYS A 544 65.80 -24.91 -9.87
N HIS A 545 66.31 -26.13 -10.01
CA HIS A 545 67.69 -26.44 -9.60
C HIS A 545 68.67 -25.78 -10.59
N ARG A 546 69.23 -24.62 -10.22
CA ARG A 546 70.37 -24.01 -10.91
C ARG A 546 71.52 -23.86 -9.93
N LEU A 547 72.68 -24.38 -10.31
CA LEU A 547 73.92 -24.28 -9.55
C LEU A 547 74.52 -22.89 -9.82
N HIS A 548 74.70 -22.07 -8.79
CA HIS A 548 75.22 -20.71 -8.90
C HIS A 548 76.38 -20.52 -7.92
N ILE A 549 77.51 -20.01 -8.40
CA ILE A 549 78.64 -19.58 -7.57
C ILE A 549 78.58 -18.08 -7.36
N ASN A 550 78.90 -17.62 -6.15
CA ASN A 550 78.78 -16.21 -5.79
C ASN A 550 80.06 -15.41 -6.08
N ASP A 551 81.19 -16.10 -6.23
CA ASP A 551 82.50 -15.52 -6.53
C ASP A 551 83.24 -16.47 -7.49
N VAL A 552 83.90 -15.91 -8.51
CA VAL A 552 84.74 -16.67 -9.46
C VAL A 552 85.85 -17.46 -8.77
N ASN A 553 86.35 -16.99 -7.61
CA ASN A 553 87.35 -17.69 -6.81
C ASN A 553 86.81 -18.97 -6.13
N GLN A 554 85.49 -19.16 -6.11
CA GLN A 554 84.85 -20.38 -5.62
C GLN A 554 84.84 -21.49 -6.67
N TRP A 555 85.08 -21.16 -7.94
CA TRP A 555 85.23 -22.15 -9.00
C TRP A 555 86.67 -22.69 -9.05
N SER A 556 86.81 -23.88 -9.63
CA SER A 556 88.06 -24.64 -9.58
C SER A 556 89.21 -24.05 -10.40
N ASP A 557 88.93 -23.25 -11.45
CA ASP A 557 89.91 -22.70 -12.41
C ASP A 557 91.18 -22.11 -11.77
N LYS A 558 91.11 -21.66 -10.51
CA LYS A 558 92.25 -21.24 -9.68
C LYS A 558 93.37 -22.29 -9.60
N VAL A 559 93.08 -23.59 -9.73
CA VAL A 559 94.07 -24.67 -9.63
C VAL A 559 95.09 -24.59 -10.77
N PHE A 560 94.70 -24.08 -11.94
CA PHE A 560 95.60 -23.90 -13.08
C PHE A 560 96.37 -22.56 -13.09
N SER A 561 96.18 -21.72 -12.07
CA SER A 561 96.94 -20.47 -11.93
C SER A 561 98.43 -20.77 -11.69
N SER A 562 99.31 -19.92 -12.23
CA SER A 562 100.75 -19.97 -11.97
C SER A 562 101.13 -19.74 -10.50
N THR A 563 100.21 -19.19 -9.70
CA THR A 563 100.36 -18.95 -8.26
C THR A 563 99.80 -20.07 -7.38
N TYR A 564 99.14 -21.07 -7.96
CA TYR A 564 98.53 -22.16 -7.20
C TYR A 564 99.60 -23.12 -6.69
N GLN A 565 99.65 -23.30 -5.36
CA GLN A 565 100.57 -24.25 -4.74
C GLN A 565 99.93 -25.63 -4.64
N LEU A 566 100.20 -26.47 -5.64
CA LEU A 566 99.82 -27.88 -5.60
C LEU A 566 100.55 -28.57 -4.43
N LYS A 567 99.78 -29.13 -3.49
CA LYS A 567 100.36 -29.84 -2.35
C LYS A 567 101.18 -31.05 -2.83
N PRO A 568 102.31 -31.40 -2.22
CA PRO A 568 102.99 -32.64 -2.57
C PRO A 568 102.12 -33.87 -2.24
N LEU A 569 102.12 -34.90 -3.10
CA LEU A 569 101.32 -36.12 -2.88
C LEU A 569 101.59 -36.77 -1.51
N ALA A 570 102.82 -36.71 -1.00
CA ALA A 570 103.16 -37.21 0.33
C ALA A 570 102.38 -36.51 1.46
N GLN A 571 102.12 -35.21 1.34
CA GLN A 571 101.31 -34.47 2.32
C GLN A 571 99.82 -34.77 2.17
N VAL A 572 99.35 -35.01 0.94
CA VAL A 572 97.97 -35.43 0.68
C VAL A 572 97.71 -36.82 1.25
N GLU A 573 98.64 -37.77 1.05
CA GLU A 573 98.58 -39.11 1.62
C GLU A 573 98.52 -39.06 3.15
N GLN A 574 99.39 -38.27 3.79
CA GLN A 574 99.38 -38.08 5.24
C GLN A 574 98.03 -37.53 5.74
N HIS A 575 97.43 -36.59 5.00
CA HIS A 575 96.13 -36.04 5.38
C HIS A 575 95.02 -37.10 5.28
N ILE A 576 95.00 -37.91 4.22
CA ILE A 576 94.04 -39.01 4.03
C ILE A 576 94.20 -40.04 5.15
N GLN A 577 95.43 -40.42 5.50
CA GLN A 577 95.69 -41.37 6.58
C GLN A 577 95.22 -40.84 7.95
N GLN A 578 95.31 -39.52 8.19
CA GLN A 578 94.89 -38.91 9.44
C GLN A 578 93.38 -38.64 9.54
N HIS A 579 92.72 -38.25 8.44
CA HIS A 579 91.35 -37.73 8.46
C HIS A 579 90.34 -38.59 7.66
N GLY A 580 90.81 -39.55 6.86
CA GLY A 580 89.95 -40.47 6.11
C GLY A 580 89.26 -39.88 4.87
N HIS A 581 89.58 -38.64 4.49
CA HIS A 581 89.03 -37.96 3.32
C HIS A 581 90.06 -37.03 2.67
N LEU A 582 89.76 -36.53 1.47
CA LEU A 582 90.61 -35.58 0.76
C LEU A 582 90.65 -34.22 1.49
N PRO A 583 91.77 -33.47 1.41
CA PRO A 583 91.83 -32.11 1.94
C PRO A 583 90.71 -31.23 1.38
N ASN A 584 90.09 -30.40 2.23
CA ASN A 584 88.98 -29.49 1.89
C ASN A 584 87.64 -30.18 1.52
N VAL A 585 87.59 -31.51 1.42
CA VAL A 585 86.33 -32.27 1.33
C VAL A 585 85.86 -32.57 2.75
N PRO A 586 84.62 -32.23 3.15
CA PRO A 586 84.12 -32.52 4.49
C PRO A 586 83.98 -34.03 4.73
N SER A 587 84.04 -34.44 6.00
CA SER A 587 83.89 -35.85 6.37
C SER A 587 82.44 -36.32 6.21
N ALA A 588 82.24 -37.64 6.05
CA ALA A 588 80.91 -38.22 5.95
C ALA A 588 80.03 -37.91 7.18
N GLU A 589 80.63 -37.87 8.38
CA GLU A 589 79.95 -37.52 9.62
C GLU A 589 79.50 -36.06 9.65
N GLN A 590 80.34 -35.14 9.15
CA GLN A 590 79.99 -33.73 9.06
C GLN A 590 78.81 -33.53 8.10
N VAL A 591 78.84 -34.18 6.92
CA VAL A 591 77.75 -34.10 5.94
C VAL A 591 76.45 -34.69 6.49
N ALA A 592 76.51 -35.80 7.24
CA ALA A 592 75.33 -36.41 7.83
C ALA A 592 74.66 -35.52 8.92
N LYS A 593 75.44 -34.72 9.64
CA LYS A 593 74.96 -33.87 10.73
C LYS A 593 74.52 -32.48 10.28
N GLU A 594 75.29 -31.86 9.39
CA GLU A 594 75.15 -30.44 9.02
C GLU A 594 74.53 -30.27 7.62
N GLY A 595 74.47 -31.35 6.83
CA GLY A 595 74.21 -31.25 5.40
C GLY A 595 75.42 -30.68 4.65
N ILE A 596 75.34 -30.65 3.31
CA ILE A 596 76.37 -30.04 2.48
C ILE A 596 75.74 -29.21 1.37
N ASP A 597 76.29 -28.03 1.14
CA ASP A 597 75.90 -27.19 0.02
C ASP A 597 76.32 -27.87 -1.30
N LEU A 598 75.34 -28.11 -2.17
CA LEU A 598 75.54 -28.84 -3.43
C LEU A 598 76.43 -28.07 -4.42
N VAL A 599 76.38 -26.73 -4.41
CA VAL A 599 77.27 -25.87 -5.21
C VAL A 599 78.70 -26.06 -4.71
N LYS A 600 78.91 -25.95 -3.40
CA LYS A 600 80.23 -26.06 -2.76
C LYS A 600 80.82 -27.46 -2.96
N LEU A 601 80.02 -28.51 -2.85
CA LEU A 601 80.45 -29.88 -3.11
C LEU A 601 80.91 -30.04 -4.56
N ASN A 602 80.10 -29.62 -5.54
CA ASN A 602 80.47 -29.75 -6.95
C ASN A 602 81.71 -28.92 -7.31
N ALA A 603 81.83 -27.70 -6.78
CA ALA A 603 83.02 -26.88 -6.98
C ALA A 603 84.28 -27.51 -6.36
N THR A 604 84.17 -28.08 -5.15
CA THR A 604 85.28 -28.74 -4.47
C THR A 604 85.68 -30.05 -5.18
N LEU A 605 84.71 -30.83 -5.67
CA LEU A 605 84.98 -32.02 -6.46
C LEU A 605 85.70 -31.66 -7.77
N LEU A 606 85.30 -30.59 -8.45
CA LEU A 606 85.97 -30.12 -9.65
C LEU A 606 87.40 -29.65 -9.34
N GLU A 607 87.61 -28.92 -8.23
CA GLU A 607 88.94 -28.54 -7.73
C GLU A 607 89.84 -29.78 -7.54
N LYS A 608 89.30 -30.88 -7.00
CA LYS A 608 90.06 -32.13 -6.82
C LYS A 608 90.35 -32.86 -8.11
N ILE A 609 89.46 -32.80 -9.10
CA ILE A 609 89.70 -33.34 -10.44
C ILE A 609 90.83 -32.55 -11.13
N GLU A 610 90.88 -31.23 -10.98
CA GLU A 610 91.95 -30.40 -11.54
C GLU A 610 93.30 -30.63 -10.85
N GLU A 611 93.33 -30.73 -9.51
CA GLU A 611 94.54 -31.11 -8.76
C GLU A 611 95.05 -32.48 -9.22
N LEU A 612 94.16 -33.46 -9.39
CA LEU A 612 94.48 -34.80 -9.91
C LEU A 612 95.05 -34.74 -11.34
N THR A 613 94.55 -33.82 -12.16
CA THR A 613 95.05 -33.60 -13.52
C THR A 613 96.48 -33.06 -13.50
N LEU A 614 96.80 -32.12 -12.61
CA LEU A 614 98.17 -31.62 -12.43
C LEU A 614 99.12 -32.72 -11.92
N TYR A 615 98.70 -33.54 -10.96
CA TYR A 615 99.51 -34.70 -10.53
C TYR A 615 99.75 -35.68 -11.68
N SER A 616 98.74 -35.92 -12.53
CA SER A 616 98.86 -36.81 -13.69
C SER A 616 99.84 -36.27 -14.74
N ILE A 617 99.84 -34.95 -14.99
CA ILE A 617 100.82 -34.29 -15.86
C ILE A 617 102.23 -34.40 -15.27
N GLN A 618 102.39 -34.19 -13.96
CA GLN A 618 103.68 -34.32 -13.29
C GLN A 618 104.19 -35.77 -13.36
N LEU A 619 103.33 -36.75 -13.10
CA LEU A 619 103.64 -38.17 -13.21
C LEU A 619 104.06 -38.55 -14.65
N ALA A 620 103.39 -38.01 -15.67
CA ALA A 620 103.77 -38.22 -17.07
C ALA A 620 105.17 -37.66 -17.38
N LYS A 621 105.50 -36.45 -16.89
CA LYS A 621 106.84 -35.84 -17.04
C LYS A 621 107.93 -36.64 -16.31
N ASP A 622 107.64 -37.13 -15.11
CA ASP A 622 108.58 -37.92 -14.32
C ASP A 622 108.82 -39.29 -14.96
N ASN A 623 107.77 -39.92 -15.52
CA ASN A 623 107.90 -41.14 -16.32
C ASN A 623 108.75 -40.91 -17.58
N GLN A 624 108.58 -39.78 -18.28
CA GLN A 624 109.40 -39.44 -19.44
C GLN A 624 110.89 -39.29 -19.05
N LYS A 625 111.19 -38.58 -17.95
CA LYS A 625 112.56 -38.47 -17.43
C LYS A 625 113.16 -39.81 -16.99
N LEU A 626 112.33 -40.70 -16.43
CA LEU A 626 112.73 -42.05 -16.08
C LEU A 626 113.09 -42.86 -17.33
N GLN A 627 112.30 -42.76 -18.40
CA GLN A 627 112.60 -43.41 -19.68
C GLN A 627 113.89 -42.88 -20.31
N GLU A 628 114.13 -41.56 -20.27
CA GLU A 628 115.37 -40.94 -20.75
C GLU A 628 116.60 -41.43 -19.96
N LYS A 629 116.51 -41.49 -18.62
CA LYS A 629 117.58 -42.05 -17.77
C LYS A 629 117.82 -43.53 -18.04
N ASP A 630 116.78 -44.29 -18.35
CA ASP A 630 116.91 -45.71 -18.65
C ASP A 630 117.61 -45.94 -20.00
N GLN A 631 117.29 -45.13 -21.02
CA GLN A 631 118.04 -45.11 -22.28
C GLN A 631 119.51 -44.75 -22.08
N GLN A 632 119.79 -43.78 -21.21
CA GLN A 632 121.16 -43.34 -20.91
C GLN A 632 121.96 -44.44 -20.20
N ARG A 633 121.37 -45.12 -19.21
CA ARG A 633 121.98 -46.30 -18.57
C ARG A 633 122.17 -47.46 -19.53
N GLN A 634 121.25 -47.66 -20.47
CA GLN A 634 121.38 -48.70 -21.49
C GLN A 634 122.56 -48.42 -22.44
N GLN A 635 122.83 -47.15 -22.77
CA GLN A 635 124.02 -46.72 -23.52
C GLN A 635 125.31 -46.97 -22.72
N GLU A 636 125.37 -46.52 -21.47
CA GLU A 636 126.54 -46.74 -20.59
C GLU A 636 126.83 -48.23 -20.39
N PHE A 637 125.79 -49.06 -20.25
CA PHE A 637 125.92 -50.51 -20.13
C PHE A 637 126.48 -51.16 -21.40
N ASN A 638 126.10 -50.65 -22.58
CA ASN A 638 126.62 -51.12 -23.86
C ASN A 638 128.08 -50.71 -24.09
N GLU A 639 128.47 -49.51 -23.65
CA GLU A 639 129.87 -49.06 -23.64
C GLU A 639 130.73 -49.90 -22.69
N LEU A 640 130.23 -50.20 -21.48
CA LEU A 640 130.92 -51.11 -20.55
C LEU A 640 131.11 -52.50 -21.14
N LYS A 641 130.11 -53.03 -21.88
CA LYS A 641 130.22 -54.31 -22.61
C LYS A 641 131.32 -54.28 -23.67
N GLN A 642 131.47 -53.17 -24.41
CA GLN A 642 132.57 -53.01 -25.38
C GLN A 642 133.93 -52.95 -24.69
N LEU A 643 134.03 -52.26 -23.55
CA LEU A 643 135.26 -52.17 -22.77
C LEU A 643 135.71 -53.53 -22.19
N VAL A 644 134.75 -54.32 -21.69
CA VAL A 644 134.99 -55.69 -21.21
C VAL A 644 135.42 -56.61 -22.36
N LYS A 645 134.85 -56.44 -23.57
CA LYS A 645 135.27 -57.20 -24.76
C LYS A 645 136.71 -56.86 -25.17
N GLN A 646 137.11 -55.58 -25.10
CA GLN A 646 138.49 -55.13 -25.37
C GLN A 646 139.51 -55.65 -24.34
N LEU A 647 139.09 -55.94 -23.11
CA LEU A 647 139.94 -56.55 -22.08
C LEU A 647 140.08 -58.07 -22.23
N LEU A 648 139.11 -58.75 -22.86
CA LEU A 648 139.13 -60.20 -23.12
C LEU A 648 139.97 -60.58 -24.35
N ASP A 649 140.10 -59.71 -25.34
CA ASP A 649 140.88 -59.95 -26.58
C ASP A 649 142.41 -59.72 -26.43
N LYS A 650 142.91 -59.43 -25.21
CA LYS A 650 144.34 -59.23 -24.90
C LYS A 650 145.03 -60.42 -24.20
N LYS A 651 144.52 -61.64 -24.37
CA LYS A 651 145.19 -62.88 -23.93
C LYS A 651 145.91 -63.58 -25.07
#